data_AF-A0A7W5D8Y9-F1
#
_entry.id   AF-A0A7W5D8Y9-F1
#
_cell.length_a   1.000
_cell.length_b   1.000
_cell.length_c   1.000
_cell.angle_alpha   90.00
_cell.angle_beta   90.00
_cell.angle_gamma   90.00
#
_symmetry.space_group_name_H-M   'P 1'
#
loop_
_entity.id
_entity.type
_entity.pdbx_description
1 polymer ?
#
loop_
_entity_poly.entity_id
_entity_poly.type
_entity_poly.pdbx_seq_one_letter_code
_entity_poly.pdbx_strand_id
1 'polypeptide(L)'
;MQSIQELDTSGARAVEVFEHAGARYLVVPQLAEDVPGQPPLMTLGNSNVDALVYRWENGRFIEHARLPVPGGEDAEFFRVGTRAFVATASLRTGADPYSLHTQSTIFELIGGRFEVFQQVPTVAAKQWTHFRIGERHFLALAQGAAHEEAEAGSDAQSRIFEWDGDTFRPFQTVRSGWGYNWAFFEIGDEKLLAYADHAVPSQLLRWNGERFEAFQQLAGKSGRAFCHFESGGTHWLAFACLLDDSTLYRWGEGRFVPHQKLSGPGGREFEWIPQGDGGWLVQINFLQGSREAPITQLQSVVYRMQQGRLSEAHTFPTSGGTDACTFQADGHRYLVVANSLSADVRFHTPSRVYRLDLTPSSSTAHQSPELLRLFETYTGGPHSIGANLAAMTGAATAADPLIVATSADIILFPGGGRDPEVEGFRLSTRGFKELAGISHHGPAVASILQMRLVEPDGMLWRREAERLIAATRDAREGNSVALWRDVISVAAYRGREERIAELVHYSCVLTERYLERVLAQPDLFTAADMREHYLEATGSAVGATVPMNAVMIATFFLVGMDISHRVITWLDRHRIDWSRAMALVIGRQGRPTAGVTWTTNSVCAMILGASRQQLALERLFIAPHAQTLPPEAASDLAALRAFESPMRSLWAHTRAVSELGALMYEGYPRYEPQSTMRPVLTADTQAVAEMPAITSPGDWRALNTRLRVVLEDPRQLLSGCVTDYAVDQLQANDNDPSRVIVPGLDATTYPPLP
;
A
#
# COMPACT_ATOMS: atom_id res chain seq x y z
N MET A 1 -6.25 -3.43 4.62
CA MET A 1 -6.00 -4.19 5.86
C MET A 1 -4.60 -4.75 5.79
N GLN A 2 -3.74 -4.44 6.75
CA GLN A 2 -2.33 -4.86 6.76
C GLN A 2 -2.04 -5.62 8.06
N SER A 3 -1.54 -6.86 7.98
CA SER A 3 -1.07 -7.58 9.17
C SER A 3 0.21 -6.93 9.70
N ILE A 4 0.24 -6.61 10.99
CA ILE A 4 1.35 -5.93 11.65
C ILE A 4 2.03 -6.78 12.71
N GLN A 5 1.36 -7.82 13.19
CA GLN A 5 1.86 -8.71 14.22
C GLN A 5 1.13 -10.07 14.17
N GLU A 6 1.89 -11.14 14.43
CA GLU A 6 1.36 -12.45 14.79
C GLU A 6 1.57 -12.68 16.30
N LEU A 7 0.59 -13.27 16.95
CA LEU A 7 0.60 -13.64 18.36
C LEU A 7 0.77 -15.16 18.45
N ASP A 8 1.73 -15.60 19.26
CA ASP A 8 2.01 -17.02 19.47
C ASP A 8 0.91 -17.66 20.33
N THR A 9 -0.13 -18.14 19.65
CA THR A 9 -1.33 -18.67 20.28
C THR A 9 -1.54 -20.14 19.91
N SER A 10 -2.23 -20.86 20.78
CA SER A 10 -2.62 -22.25 20.61
C SER A 10 -4.12 -22.40 20.87
N GLY A 11 -4.88 -22.75 19.84
CA GLY A 11 -6.31 -22.95 19.96
C GLY A 11 -7.06 -21.71 20.44
N ALA A 12 -6.62 -20.50 20.04
CA ALA A 12 -7.23 -19.25 20.51
C ALA A 12 -8.74 -19.26 20.25
N ARG A 13 -9.55 -18.88 21.25
CA ARG A 13 -11.01 -18.91 21.15
C ARG A 13 -11.69 -17.56 21.15
N ALA A 14 -11.15 -16.62 21.91
CA ALA A 14 -11.62 -15.24 21.97
C ALA A 14 -10.44 -14.26 21.99
N VAL A 15 -10.71 -12.99 21.70
CA VAL A 15 -9.76 -11.87 21.78
C VAL A 15 -10.45 -10.67 22.41
N GLU A 16 -10.18 -10.42 23.69
CA GLU A 16 -10.84 -9.32 24.42
C GLU A 16 -9.87 -8.17 24.66
N VAL A 17 -10.10 -7.03 24.00
CA VAL A 17 -9.26 -5.82 24.13
C VAL A 17 -9.96 -4.78 24.99
N PHE A 18 -9.31 -4.32 26.05
CA PHE A 18 -9.87 -3.31 26.93
C PHE A 18 -8.82 -2.37 27.51
N GLU A 19 -9.30 -1.24 28.05
CA GLU A 19 -8.46 -0.27 28.74
C GLU A 19 -8.81 -0.15 30.21
N HIS A 20 -7.76 -0.15 31.04
CA HIS A 20 -7.87 0.11 32.46
C HIS A 20 -6.62 0.81 33.00
N ALA A 21 -6.84 1.87 33.78
CA ALA A 21 -5.78 2.67 34.41
C ALA A 21 -4.68 3.13 33.43
N GLY A 22 -5.08 3.55 32.23
CA GLY A 22 -4.16 4.06 31.20
C GLY A 22 -3.37 2.98 30.44
N ALA A 23 -3.58 1.70 30.74
CA ALA A 23 -3.01 0.58 30.00
C ALA A 23 -4.09 -0.12 29.17
N ARG A 24 -3.72 -0.52 27.95
CA ARG A 24 -4.54 -1.38 27.10
C ARG A 24 -4.07 -2.81 27.19
N TYR A 25 -5.00 -3.71 27.48
CA TYR A 25 -4.77 -5.14 27.59
C TYR A 25 -5.47 -5.88 26.45
N LEU A 26 -4.94 -7.05 26.13
CA LEU A 26 -5.59 -8.05 25.28
C LEU A 26 -5.56 -9.38 26.03
N VAL A 27 -6.71 -10.03 26.23
CA VAL A 27 -6.80 -11.38 26.79
C VAL A 27 -7.17 -12.36 25.68
N VAL A 28 -6.42 -13.44 25.55
CA VAL A 28 -6.62 -14.48 24.53
C VAL A 28 -6.75 -15.85 25.21
N PRO A 29 -7.99 -16.31 25.48
CA PRO A 29 -8.26 -17.67 25.95
C PRO A 29 -7.81 -18.73 24.94
N GLN A 30 -7.22 -19.81 25.46
CA GLN A 30 -6.65 -20.91 24.67
C GLN A 30 -7.40 -22.21 24.93
N LEU A 31 -7.87 -22.89 23.88
CA LEU A 31 -8.61 -24.15 24.03
C LEU A 31 -7.70 -25.30 24.47
N ALA A 32 -6.58 -25.47 23.79
CA ALA A 32 -5.69 -26.60 23.98
C ALA A 32 -4.34 -26.38 23.32
N GLU A 33 -3.36 -27.15 23.75
CA GLU A 33 -2.08 -27.37 23.05
C GLU A 33 -2.01 -28.78 22.44
N ASP A 34 -1.25 -28.91 21.36
CA ASP A 34 -1.00 -30.19 20.71
C ASP A 34 -0.14 -31.10 21.59
N VAL A 35 -0.54 -32.36 21.74
CA VAL A 35 0.23 -33.38 22.48
C VAL A 35 1.11 -34.17 21.51
N PRO A 36 2.44 -34.25 21.72
CA PRO A 36 3.34 -35.00 20.84
C PRO A 36 2.89 -36.46 20.65
N GLY A 37 2.82 -36.90 19.39
CA GLY A 37 2.41 -38.25 19.02
C GLY A 37 0.89 -38.46 18.90
N GLN A 38 0.05 -37.50 19.29
CA GLN A 38 -1.39 -37.58 19.05
C GLN A 38 -1.77 -37.15 17.61
N PRO A 39 -2.80 -37.80 17.01
CA PRO A 39 -3.37 -37.36 15.75
C PRO A 39 -3.85 -35.90 15.78
N PRO A 40 -3.78 -35.16 14.66
CA PRO A 40 -4.33 -33.81 14.56
C PRO A 40 -5.86 -33.85 14.54
N LEU A 41 -6.48 -33.75 15.71
CA LEU A 41 -7.93 -33.73 15.85
C LEU A 41 -8.34 -32.58 16.76
N MET A 42 -9.30 -31.78 16.31
CA MET A 42 -9.83 -30.65 17.08
C MET A 42 -10.50 -31.05 18.40
N THR A 43 -10.78 -32.33 18.60
CA THR A 43 -11.37 -32.88 19.82
C THR A 43 -10.33 -33.35 20.82
N LEU A 44 -9.05 -33.48 20.46
CA LEU A 44 -7.97 -33.93 21.35
C LEU A 44 -7.23 -32.74 21.97
N GLY A 45 -5.98 -32.94 22.40
CA GLY A 45 -5.09 -31.93 22.98
C GLY A 45 -5.11 -31.87 24.50
N ASN A 46 -4.16 -31.12 25.06
CA ASN A 46 -4.13 -30.79 26.48
C ASN A 46 -4.80 -29.44 26.71
N SER A 47 -5.89 -29.43 27.47
CA SER A 47 -6.66 -28.21 27.76
C SER A 47 -6.15 -27.47 28.99
N ASN A 48 -5.17 -28.00 29.73
CA ASN A 48 -4.52 -27.27 30.82
C ASN A 48 -3.47 -26.30 30.26
N VAL A 49 -3.95 -25.37 29.44
CA VAL A 49 -3.20 -24.27 28.83
C VAL A 49 -3.74 -22.96 29.39
N ASP A 50 -2.86 -21.99 29.62
CA ASP A 50 -3.25 -20.69 30.19
C ASP A 50 -3.87 -19.77 29.14
N ALA A 51 -4.76 -18.88 29.54
CA ALA A 51 -5.10 -17.70 28.72
C ALA A 51 -3.92 -16.72 28.73
N LEU A 52 -3.60 -16.15 27.56
CA LEU A 52 -2.51 -15.19 27.42
C LEU A 52 -3.04 -13.77 27.64
N VAL A 53 -2.28 -12.95 28.37
CA VAL A 53 -2.57 -11.54 28.56
C VAL A 53 -1.44 -10.72 27.97
N TYR A 54 -1.76 -9.78 27.09
CA TYR A 54 -0.81 -8.86 26.48
C TYR A 54 -1.09 -7.42 26.90
N ARG A 55 -0.09 -6.54 26.73
CA ARG A 55 -0.22 -5.08 26.81
C ARG A 55 0.21 -4.42 25.51
N TRP A 56 -0.52 -3.38 25.10
CA TRP A 56 -0.15 -2.57 23.93
C TRP A 56 0.98 -1.61 24.28
N GLU A 57 2.15 -1.79 23.67
CA GLU A 57 3.34 -0.98 23.88
C GLU A 57 4.08 -0.77 22.56
N ASN A 58 4.41 0.48 22.24
CA ASN A 58 5.20 0.85 21.06
C ASN A 58 4.66 0.27 19.75
N GLY A 59 3.33 0.30 19.56
CA GLY A 59 2.69 -0.16 18.32
C GLY A 59 2.50 -1.67 18.19
N ARG A 60 2.65 -2.45 19.26
CA ARG A 60 2.44 -3.91 19.27
C ARG A 60 1.97 -4.44 20.63
N PHE A 61 1.45 -5.66 20.66
CA PHE A 61 1.12 -6.38 21.90
C PHE A 61 2.33 -7.15 22.44
N ILE A 62 2.65 -6.98 23.72
CA ILE A 62 3.71 -7.68 24.45
C ILE A 62 3.09 -8.53 25.55
N GLU A 63 3.50 -9.80 25.68
CA GLU A 63 2.97 -10.68 26.73
C GLU A 63 3.26 -10.07 28.11
N HIS A 64 2.22 -9.98 28.94
CA HIS A 64 2.22 -9.34 30.26
C HIS A 64 1.96 -10.34 31.38
N ALA A 65 1.04 -11.28 31.17
CA ALA A 65 0.68 -12.29 32.16
C ALA A 65 0.06 -13.53 31.50
N ARG A 66 -0.09 -14.59 32.29
CA ARG A 66 -0.83 -15.81 31.94
C ARG A 66 -1.84 -16.12 33.04
N LEU A 67 -3.06 -16.50 32.66
CA LEU A 67 -4.15 -16.79 33.59
C LEU A 67 -4.53 -18.28 33.51
N PRO A 68 -4.69 -18.98 34.65
CA PRO A 68 -5.06 -20.39 34.67
C PRO A 68 -6.53 -20.56 34.28
N VAL A 69 -6.77 -20.67 32.97
CA VAL A 69 -8.09 -20.77 32.34
C VAL A 69 -8.08 -22.01 31.44
N PRO A 70 -8.21 -23.22 32.00
CA PRO A 70 -8.09 -24.44 31.23
C PRO A 70 -9.23 -24.53 30.21
N GLY A 71 -8.87 -24.83 28.96
CA GLY A 71 -9.80 -24.90 27.84
C GLY A 71 -10.57 -23.60 27.65
N GLY A 72 -9.86 -22.47 27.75
CA GLY A 72 -10.45 -21.14 27.66
C GLY A 72 -11.19 -20.93 26.35
N GLU A 73 -12.48 -20.63 26.45
CA GLU A 73 -13.35 -20.37 25.29
C GLU A 73 -13.68 -18.87 25.13
N ASP A 74 -13.67 -18.11 26.24
CA ASP A 74 -14.07 -16.70 26.22
C ASP A 74 -13.48 -15.87 27.37
N ALA A 75 -13.39 -14.56 27.16
CA ALA A 75 -13.02 -13.56 28.15
C ALA A 75 -13.86 -12.29 27.95
N GLU A 76 -14.52 -11.82 29.01
CA GLU A 76 -15.41 -10.65 28.98
C GLU A 76 -14.90 -9.61 29.99
N PHE A 77 -14.52 -8.42 29.54
CA PHE A 77 -14.15 -7.32 30.41
C PHE A 77 -15.36 -6.48 30.82
N PHE A 78 -15.47 -6.16 32.10
CA PHE A 78 -16.52 -5.26 32.58
C PHE A 78 -16.12 -4.49 33.85
N ARG A 79 -16.97 -3.54 34.22
CA ARG A 79 -16.79 -2.71 35.42
C ARG A 79 -18.02 -2.72 36.30
N VAL A 80 -17.77 -2.70 37.61
CA VAL A 80 -18.77 -2.41 38.65
C VAL A 80 -18.23 -1.25 39.49
N GLY A 81 -18.80 -0.07 39.31
CA GLY A 81 -18.21 1.17 39.84
C GLY A 81 -16.78 1.39 39.31
N THR A 82 -15.81 1.57 40.21
CA THR A 82 -14.39 1.74 39.85
C THR A 82 -13.63 0.42 39.68
N ARG A 83 -14.23 -0.71 40.09
CA ARG A 83 -13.62 -2.04 40.01
C ARG A 83 -13.71 -2.57 38.58
N ALA A 84 -12.68 -3.29 38.15
CA ALA A 84 -12.58 -3.81 36.80
C ALA A 84 -12.31 -5.31 36.84
N PHE A 85 -13.06 -6.05 36.03
CA PHE A 85 -13.08 -7.49 36.07
C PHE A 85 -12.92 -8.08 34.67
N VAL A 86 -12.39 -9.30 34.61
CA VAL A 86 -12.42 -10.15 33.42
C VAL A 86 -13.04 -11.49 33.83
N ALA A 87 -14.23 -11.79 33.30
CA ALA A 87 -14.84 -13.11 33.45
C ALA A 87 -14.32 -14.03 32.34
N THR A 88 -13.85 -15.21 32.67
CA THR A 88 -13.31 -16.18 31.71
C THR A 88 -14.16 -17.44 31.68
N ALA A 89 -14.38 -18.00 30.48
CA ALA A 89 -15.13 -19.25 30.31
C ALA A 89 -14.18 -20.42 30.07
N SER A 90 -14.32 -21.47 30.88
CA SER A 90 -13.55 -22.71 30.74
C SER A 90 -14.43 -23.81 30.14
N LEU A 91 -14.13 -24.25 28.91
CA LEU A 91 -14.87 -25.31 28.23
C LEU A 91 -14.54 -26.70 28.82
N ARG A 92 -13.25 -26.95 29.08
CA ARG A 92 -12.76 -28.28 29.48
C ARG A 92 -11.40 -28.21 30.18
N THR A 93 -11.08 -29.21 31.00
CA THR A 93 -9.79 -29.32 31.71
C THR A 93 -9.16 -30.71 31.54
N GLY A 94 -7.83 -30.78 31.56
CA GLY A 94 -7.06 -32.01 31.36
C GLY A 94 -6.68 -32.28 29.91
N ALA A 95 -5.97 -33.39 29.71
CA ALA A 95 -5.68 -34.01 28.42
C ALA A 95 -6.40 -35.36 28.37
N ASP A 96 -6.71 -35.85 27.16
CA ASP A 96 -7.47 -37.07 26.88
C ASP A 96 -7.38 -38.19 27.97
N PRO A 97 -8.49 -38.55 28.65
CA PRO A 97 -9.81 -37.92 28.58
C PRO A 97 -9.85 -36.60 29.36
N TYR A 98 -10.31 -35.53 28.71
CA TYR A 98 -10.59 -34.24 29.37
C TYR A 98 -11.97 -34.25 30.05
N SER A 99 -12.15 -33.40 31.06
CA SER A 99 -13.44 -33.17 31.73
C SER A 99 -14.12 -31.90 31.21
N LEU A 100 -15.42 -31.99 30.90
CA LEU A 100 -16.27 -30.82 30.64
C LEU A 100 -16.74 -30.11 31.92
N HIS A 101 -16.66 -30.78 33.07
CA HIS A 101 -16.93 -30.19 34.38
C HIS A 101 -15.67 -29.50 34.88
N THR A 102 -15.73 -28.19 35.04
CA THR A 102 -14.60 -27.34 35.43
C THR A 102 -15.11 -26.09 36.17
N GLN A 103 -14.25 -25.11 36.38
CA GLN A 103 -14.60 -23.81 36.93
C GLN A 103 -14.20 -22.69 35.97
N SER A 104 -15.11 -21.75 35.81
CA SER A 104 -14.88 -20.47 35.12
C SER A 104 -14.48 -19.43 36.17
N THR A 105 -13.43 -18.66 35.90
CA THR A 105 -12.85 -17.73 36.87
C THR A 105 -13.12 -16.28 36.47
N ILE A 106 -13.57 -15.48 37.43
CA ILE A 106 -13.66 -14.03 37.33
C ILE A 106 -12.46 -13.46 38.06
N PHE A 107 -11.63 -12.70 37.33
CA PHE A 107 -10.48 -12.00 37.87
C PHE A 107 -10.82 -10.53 38.11
N GLU A 108 -10.28 -9.93 39.16
CA GLU A 108 -10.25 -8.49 39.36
C GLU A 108 -8.88 -7.94 38.96
N LEU A 109 -8.86 -6.84 38.22
CA LEU A 109 -7.63 -6.17 37.80
C LEU A 109 -7.23 -5.11 38.84
N ILE A 110 -6.26 -5.45 39.70
CA ILE A 110 -5.79 -4.60 40.80
C ILE A 110 -4.32 -4.23 40.55
N GLY A 111 -4.07 -2.93 40.30
CA GLY A 111 -2.71 -2.43 40.09
C GLY A 111 -1.96 -3.12 38.95
N GLY A 112 -2.67 -3.49 37.87
CA GLY A 112 -2.11 -4.21 36.72
C GLY A 112 -1.93 -5.73 36.91
N ARG A 113 -2.36 -6.29 38.04
CA ARG A 113 -2.38 -7.74 38.31
C ARG A 113 -3.81 -8.28 38.26
N PHE A 114 -3.95 -9.48 37.72
CA PHE A 114 -5.22 -10.20 37.67
C PHE A 114 -5.31 -11.12 38.87
N GLU A 115 -6.12 -10.74 39.84
CA GLU A 115 -6.31 -11.49 41.09
C GLU A 115 -7.63 -12.26 41.01
N VAL A 116 -7.65 -13.52 41.44
CA VAL A 116 -8.89 -14.34 41.43
C VAL A 116 -9.90 -13.69 42.36
N PHE A 117 -11.04 -13.29 41.80
CA PHE A 117 -12.11 -12.65 42.55
C PHE A 117 -13.24 -13.65 42.87
N GLN A 118 -13.70 -14.41 41.89
CA GLN A 118 -14.76 -15.40 42.06
C GLN A 118 -14.57 -16.59 41.12
N GLN A 119 -14.87 -17.80 41.59
CA GLN A 119 -14.92 -18.99 40.75
C GLN A 119 -16.34 -19.53 40.69
N VAL A 120 -16.77 -19.90 39.49
CA VAL A 120 -18.11 -20.40 39.20
C VAL A 120 -17.99 -21.82 38.63
N PRO A 121 -18.59 -22.84 39.26
CA PRO A 121 -18.67 -24.17 38.65
C PRO A 121 -19.43 -24.12 37.33
N THR A 122 -18.84 -24.69 36.28
CA THR A 122 -19.40 -24.65 34.92
C THR A 122 -19.25 -26.00 34.21
N VAL A 123 -20.14 -26.23 33.24
CA VAL A 123 -20.12 -27.42 32.38
C VAL A 123 -20.05 -27.00 30.93
N ALA A 124 -18.89 -27.17 30.28
CA ALA A 124 -18.68 -26.73 28.90
C ALA A 124 -19.10 -25.27 28.66
N ALA A 125 -18.58 -24.35 29.48
CA ALA A 125 -18.81 -22.91 29.36
C ALA A 125 -18.23 -22.38 28.05
N LYS A 126 -18.94 -21.44 27.42
CA LYS A 126 -18.57 -20.90 26.12
C LYS A 126 -18.50 -19.41 26.01
N GLN A 127 -19.34 -18.69 26.73
CA GLN A 127 -19.29 -17.24 26.72
C GLN A 127 -19.84 -16.65 28.01
N TRP A 128 -19.24 -15.55 28.43
CA TRP A 128 -19.78 -14.58 29.35
C TRP A 128 -20.20 -13.32 28.59
N THR A 129 -21.26 -12.67 29.05
CA THR A 129 -21.60 -11.32 28.58
C THR A 129 -22.08 -10.49 29.75
N HIS A 130 -21.45 -9.34 29.94
CA HIS A 130 -21.86 -8.35 30.91
C HIS A 130 -22.92 -7.43 30.32
N PHE A 131 -23.91 -7.08 31.14
CA PHE A 131 -24.84 -6.02 30.80
C PHE A 131 -25.44 -5.38 32.06
N ARG A 132 -26.15 -4.27 31.85
CA ARG A 132 -26.79 -3.50 32.91
C ARG A 132 -28.25 -3.23 32.59
N ILE A 133 -29.06 -3.17 33.65
CA ILE A 133 -30.42 -2.62 33.60
C ILE A 133 -30.53 -1.61 34.73
N GLY A 134 -30.40 -0.32 34.39
CA GLY A 134 -30.24 0.75 35.37
C GLY A 134 -28.94 0.58 36.18
N GLU A 135 -29.07 0.51 37.50
CA GLU A 135 -27.94 0.28 38.43
C GLU A 135 -27.63 -1.21 38.67
N ARG A 136 -28.44 -2.13 38.14
CA ARG A 136 -28.24 -3.57 38.31
C ARG A 136 -27.22 -4.08 37.29
N HIS A 137 -26.27 -4.90 37.75
CA HIS A 137 -25.25 -5.52 36.92
C HIS A 137 -25.52 -7.03 36.78
N PHE A 138 -25.41 -7.54 35.56
CA PHE A 138 -25.63 -8.95 35.27
C PHE A 138 -24.48 -9.55 34.48
N LEU A 139 -24.30 -10.86 34.64
CA LEU A 139 -23.42 -11.69 33.80
C LEU A 139 -24.21 -12.88 33.27
N ALA A 140 -24.32 -13.02 31.95
CA ALA A 140 -24.93 -14.18 31.33
C ALA A 140 -23.87 -15.21 30.92
N LEU A 141 -24.05 -16.46 31.33
CA LEU A 141 -23.21 -17.62 31.01
C LEU A 141 -23.89 -18.50 29.97
N ALA A 142 -23.26 -18.69 28.82
CA ALA A 142 -23.62 -19.73 27.85
C ALA A 142 -22.85 -21.02 28.18
N GLN A 143 -23.55 -22.13 28.39
CA GLN A 143 -22.90 -23.40 28.72
C GLN A 143 -23.73 -24.64 28.31
N GLY A 144 -23.14 -25.83 28.52
CA GLY A 144 -23.71 -27.14 28.21
C GLY A 144 -23.24 -27.71 26.88
N ALA A 145 -23.33 -29.03 26.70
CA ALA A 145 -23.05 -29.73 25.44
C ALA A 145 -24.01 -30.90 25.27
N ALA A 146 -24.46 -31.16 24.04
CA ALA A 146 -25.54 -32.11 23.76
C ALA A 146 -25.12 -33.60 23.70
N HIS A 147 -24.00 -34.00 24.32
CA HIS A 147 -23.53 -35.39 24.22
C HIS A 147 -24.41 -36.37 25.02
N GLU A 148 -24.70 -37.52 24.41
CA GLU A 148 -25.70 -38.54 24.77
C GLU A 148 -25.52 -39.23 26.15
N GLU A 149 -24.53 -38.86 26.97
CA GLU A 149 -24.26 -39.46 28.29
C GLU A 149 -24.49 -38.52 29.49
N ALA A 150 -24.85 -37.26 29.25
CA ALA A 150 -25.31 -36.40 30.32
C ALA A 150 -26.84 -36.49 30.40
N GLU A 151 -27.38 -37.19 31.41
CA GLU A 151 -28.71 -36.83 31.92
C GLU A 151 -28.69 -35.31 32.09
N ALA A 152 -29.56 -34.59 31.37
CA ALA A 152 -29.61 -33.14 31.35
C ALA A 152 -30.05 -32.62 32.73
N GLY A 153 -29.13 -32.64 33.69
CA GLY A 153 -29.28 -32.03 34.99
C GLY A 153 -29.36 -30.51 34.86
N SER A 154 -29.87 -29.84 35.90
CA SER A 154 -29.98 -28.37 35.93
C SER A 154 -28.67 -27.64 35.66
N ASP A 155 -27.53 -28.30 35.92
CA ASP A 155 -26.21 -27.69 35.98
C ASP A 155 -25.59 -27.44 34.59
N ALA A 156 -26.11 -28.08 33.53
CA ALA A 156 -25.71 -27.85 32.14
C ALA A 156 -26.51 -26.71 31.47
N GLN A 157 -27.47 -26.09 32.18
CA GLN A 157 -28.28 -25.00 31.63
C GLN A 157 -27.52 -23.67 31.68
N SER A 158 -27.74 -22.83 30.68
CA SER A 158 -27.20 -21.47 30.63
C SER A 158 -27.88 -20.60 31.71
N ARG A 159 -27.14 -19.63 32.26
CA ARG A 159 -27.58 -18.92 33.48
C ARG A 159 -27.19 -17.47 33.49
N ILE A 160 -28.10 -16.61 33.94
CA ILE A 160 -27.87 -15.20 34.22
C ILE A 160 -27.59 -15.07 35.71
N PHE A 161 -26.57 -14.30 36.05
CA PHE A 161 -26.17 -13.95 37.39
C PHE A 161 -26.38 -12.46 37.62
N GLU A 162 -26.68 -12.07 38.85
CA GLU A 162 -26.82 -10.67 39.27
C GLU A 162 -25.79 -10.36 40.35
N TRP A 163 -25.23 -9.15 40.28
CA TRP A 163 -24.36 -8.60 41.31
C TRP A 163 -25.15 -8.29 42.60
N ASP A 164 -24.79 -8.92 43.72
CA ASP A 164 -25.46 -8.71 45.02
C ASP A 164 -24.87 -7.56 45.85
N GLY A 165 -23.84 -6.88 45.34
CA GLY A 165 -23.05 -5.89 46.07
C GLY A 165 -21.63 -6.37 46.38
N ASP A 166 -21.42 -7.68 46.43
CA ASP A 166 -20.15 -8.32 46.79
C ASP A 166 -19.70 -9.38 45.78
N THR A 167 -20.61 -10.18 45.21
CA THR A 167 -20.33 -11.27 44.25
C THR A 167 -21.46 -11.41 43.22
N PHE A 168 -21.22 -12.17 42.14
CA PHE A 168 -22.28 -12.55 41.21
C PHE A 168 -23.04 -13.80 41.68
N ARG A 169 -24.34 -13.69 41.89
CA ARG A 169 -25.23 -14.76 42.34
C ARG A 169 -26.18 -15.22 41.24
N PRO A 170 -26.58 -16.50 41.21
CA PRO A 170 -27.55 -16.99 40.23
C PRO A 170 -28.84 -16.18 40.31
N PHE A 171 -29.30 -15.67 39.17
CA PHE A 171 -30.51 -14.86 39.06
C PHE A 171 -31.60 -15.57 38.26
N GLN A 172 -31.25 -16.08 37.08
CA GLN A 172 -32.21 -16.76 36.21
C GLN A 172 -31.55 -17.87 35.40
N THR A 173 -32.18 -19.04 35.33
CA THR A 173 -31.81 -20.09 34.37
C THR A 173 -32.52 -19.88 33.04
N VAL A 174 -31.79 -20.07 31.94
CA VAL A 174 -32.32 -20.04 30.57
C VAL A 174 -32.12 -21.41 29.96
N ARG A 175 -33.21 -21.97 29.40
CA ARG A 175 -33.18 -23.30 28.81
C ARG A 175 -32.21 -23.32 27.63
N SER A 176 -31.30 -24.30 27.64
CA SER A 176 -30.22 -24.49 26.68
C SER A 176 -30.25 -25.92 26.14
N GLY A 177 -30.04 -26.10 24.84
CA GLY A 177 -29.70 -27.37 24.24
C GLY A 177 -28.18 -27.52 24.10
N TRP A 178 -27.54 -26.49 23.55
CA TRP A 178 -26.10 -26.35 23.48
C TRP A 178 -25.76 -24.87 23.26
N GLY A 179 -25.79 -24.09 24.34
CA GLY A 179 -25.62 -22.64 24.33
C GLY A 179 -24.23 -22.17 23.89
N TYR A 180 -24.17 -21.09 23.13
CA TYR A 180 -22.94 -20.55 22.56
C TYR A 180 -22.70 -19.06 22.80
N ASN A 181 -23.71 -18.20 22.62
CA ASN A 181 -23.48 -16.76 22.69
C ASN A 181 -24.65 -15.97 23.27
N TRP A 182 -24.34 -14.80 23.82
CA TRP A 182 -25.28 -13.78 24.28
C TRP A 182 -24.97 -12.43 23.64
N ALA A 183 -26.01 -11.64 23.38
CA ALA A 183 -25.87 -10.23 23.05
C ALA A 183 -27.01 -9.42 23.68
N PHE A 184 -26.68 -8.50 24.58
CA PHE A 184 -27.64 -7.57 25.17
C PHE A 184 -27.70 -6.27 24.37
N PHE A 185 -28.91 -5.76 24.13
CA PHE A 185 -29.11 -4.47 23.48
C PHE A 185 -30.49 -3.87 23.82
N GLU A 186 -30.60 -2.56 23.66
CA GLU A 186 -31.84 -1.83 23.89
C GLU A 186 -32.39 -1.22 22.59
N ILE A 187 -33.72 -1.23 22.44
CA ILE A 187 -34.44 -0.61 21.32
C ILE A 187 -35.59 0.22 21.89
N GLY A 188 -35.39 1.53 22.02
CA GLY A 188 -36.31 2.38 22.79
C GLY A 188 -36.38 1.89 24.25
N ASP A 189 -37.58 1.58 24.73
CA ASP A 189 -37.79 1.06 26.09
C ASP A 189 -37.57 -0.46 26.20
N GLU A 190 -37.45 -1.17 25.08
CA GLU A 190 -37.28 -2.62 25.04
C GLU A 190 -35.85 -3.00 25.41
N LYS A 191 -35.71 -3.91 26.38
CA LYS A 191 -34.42 -4.50 26.79
C LYS A 191 -34.41 -5.94 26.35
N LEU A 192 -33.55 -6.24 25.38
CA LEU A 192 -33.52 -7.52 24.70
C LEU A 192 -32.17 -8.22 24.96
N LEU A 193 -32.25 -9.54 25.12
CA LEU A 193 -31.09 -10.40 25.28
C LEU A 193 -31.19 -11.53 24.24
N ALA A 194 -30.36 -11.45 23.21
CA ALA A 194 -30.22 -12.51 22.21
C ALA A 194 -29.41 -13.67 22.79
N TYR A 195 -29.84 -14.89 22.48
CA TYR A 195 -29.24 -16.13 22.96
C TYR A 195 -29.06 -17.12 21.82
N ALA A 196 -27.81 -17.44 21.50
CA ALA A 196 -27.45 -18.36 20.44
C ALA A 196 -27.33 -19.79 20.99
N ASP A 197 -27.98 -20.72 20.32
CA ASP A 197 -27.93 -22.14 20.65
C ASP A 197 -27.67 -22.96 19.39
N HIS A 198 -26.83 -23.98 19.55
CA HIS A 198 -26.43 -24.85 18.45
C HIS A 198 -27.45 -25.96 18.17
N ALA A 199 -28.08 -26.51 19.20
CA ALA A 199 -28.92 -27.71 19.09
C ALA A 199 -30.41 -27.38 18.93
N VAL A 200 -30.85 -26.26 19.51
CA VAL A 200 -32.23 -25.76 19.43
C VAL A 200 -32.28 -24.38 18.75
N PRO A 201 -33.46 -23.90 18.30
CA PRO A 201 -33.58 -22.57 17.73
C PRO A 201 -33.06 -21.49 18.69
N SER A 202 -32.28 -20.56 18.16
CA SER A 202 -31.81 -19.39 18.90
C SER A 202 -32.97 -18.42 19.16
N GLN A 203 -32.88 -17.62 20.21
CA GLN A 203 -34.01 -16.80 20.66
C GLN A 203 -33.59 -15.42 21.16
N LEU A 204 -34.53 -14.49 21.11
CA LEU A 204 -34.51 -13.23 21.83
C LEU A 204 -35.37 -13.37 23.07
N LEU A 205 -34.83 -12.91 24.19
CA LEU A 205 -35.55 -12.72 25.44
C LEU A 205 -35.83 -11.24 25.66
N ARG A 206 -36.95 -10.92 26.30
CA ARG A 206 -37.35 -9.56 26.64
C ARG A 206 -37.42 -9.40 28.15
N TRP A 207 -36.91 -8.29 28.66
CA TRP A 207 -37.05 -7.93 30.06
C TRP A 207 -38.48 -7.45 30.36
N ASN A 208 -39.14 -8.07 31.34
CA ASN A 208 -40.51 -7.68 31.72
C ASN A 208 -40.58 -6.78 32.97
N GLY A 209 -39.43 -6.29 33.46
CA GLY A 209 -39.32 -5.52 34.70
C GLY A 209 -38.74 -6.34 35.86
N GLU A 210 -38.98 -7.66 35.87
CA GLU A 210 -38.52 -8.56 36.92
C GLU A 210 -37.50 -9.57 36.41
N ARG A 211 -37.71 -10.14 35.22
CA ARG A 211 -36.89 -11.21 34.62
C ARG A 211 -36.92 -11.16 33.09
N PHE A 212 -36.07 -11.96 32.44
CA PHE A 212 -36.14 -12.17 31.00
C PHE A 212 -37.15 -13.26 30.64
N GLU A 213 -38.03 -12.99 29.69
CA GLU A 213 -39.00 -13.95 29.15
C GLU A 213 -38.79 -14.19 27.65
N ALA A 214 -39.20 -15.35 27.16
CA ALA A 214 -39.08 -15.66 25.74
C ALA A 214 -39.91 -14.68 24.91
N PHE A 215 -39.26 -14.03 23.95
CA PHE A 215 -39.88 -12.98 23.15
C PHE A 215 -40.00 -13.37 21.68
N GLN A 216 -38.90 -13.83 21.06
CA GLN A 216 -38.90 -14.18 19.65
C GLN A 216 -37.94 -15.34 19.38
N GLN A 217 -38.40 -16.37 18.67
CA GLN A 217 -37.50 -17.41 18.13
C GLN A 217 -37.00 -17.00 16.75
N LEU A 218 -35.74 -17.32 16.46
CA LEU A 218 -35.12 -17.15 15.15
C LEU A 218 -34.99 -18.51 14.49
N ALA A 219 -35.34 -18.56 13.19
CA ALA A 219 -35.31 -19.80 12.42
C ALA A 219 -33.87 -20.32 12.24
N GLY A 220 -33.73 -21.64 12.12
CA GLY A 220 -32.44 -22.32 11.96
C GLY A 220 -31.95 -22.99 13.24
N LYS A 221 -30.84 -23.73 13.12
CA LYS A 221 -30.08 -24.28 14.25
C LYS A 221 -28.62 -23.84 14.08
N SER A 222 -27.73 -24.38 14.90
CA SER A 222 -26.29 -24.13 14.80
C SER A 222 -25.83 -22.69 15.08
N GLY A 223 -26.61 -21.95 15.87
CA GLY A 223 -26.30 -20.57 16.24
C GLY A 223 -24.93 -20.45 16.92
N ARG A 224 -24.19 -19.39 16.55
CA ARG A 224 -22.84 -19.14 17.05
C ARG A 224 -22.71 -17.78 17.71
N ALA A 225 -23.16 -16.71 17.05
CA ALA A 225 -23.00 -15.36 17.55
C ALA A 225 -24.06 -14.39 17.07
N PHE A 226 -24.32 -13.38 17.88
CA PHE A 226 -25.14 -12.22 17.53
C PHE A 226 -24.32 -10.94 17.58
N CYS A 227 -24.59 -10.03 16.65
CA CYS A 227 -24.09 -8.65 16.71
C CYS A 227 -25.23 -7.69 16.40
N HIS A 228 -25.61 -6.88 17.39
CA HIS A 228 -26.57 -5.79 17.23
C HIS A 228 -25.84 -4.50 16.88
N PHE A 229 -26.42 -3.72 15.96
CA PHE A 229 -25.95 -2.38 15.66
C PHE A 229 -27.08 -1.50 15.13
N GLU A 230 -26.88 -0.19 15.21
CA GLU A 230 -27.76 0.80 14.60
C GLU A 230 -27.10 1.43 13.37
N SER A 231 -27.85 1.56 12.28
CA SER A 231 -27.40 2.23 11.07
C SER A 231 -28.60 2.80 10.31
N GLY A 232 -28.53 4.09 9.95
CA GLY A 232 -29.62 4.80 9.27
C GLY A 232 -30.91 4.90 10.10
N GLY A 233 -30.79 5.06 11.43
CA GLY A 233 -31.93 5.11 12.36
C GLY A 233 -32.72 3.80 12.45
N THR A 234 -32.15 2.69 12.01
CA THR A 234 -32.74 1.35 12.07
C THR A 234 -31.84 0.42 12.88
N HIS A 235 -32.44 -0.44 13.70
CA HIS A 235 -31.72 -1.49 14.42
C HIS A 235 -31.59 -2.76 13.57
N TRP A 236 -30.39 -3.33 13.60
CA TRP A 236 -30.00 -4.50 12.86
C TRP A 236 -29.46 -5.56 13.82
N LEU A 237 -29.66 -6.83 13.47
CA LEU A 237 -29.12 -7.95 14.22
C LEU A 237 -28.50 -8.94 13.23
N ALA A 238 -27.18 -9.03 13.19
CA ALA A 238 -26.48 -10.07 12.46
C ALA A 238 -26.45 -11.34 13.31
N PHE A 239 -26.74 -12.49 12.69
CA PHE A 239 -26.79 -13.79 13.34
C PHE A 239 -25.93 -14.80 12.56
N ALA A 240 -24.89 -15.33 13.21
CA ALA A 240 -23.95 -16.26 12.62
C ALA A 240 -24.38 -17.69 12.93
N CYS A 241 -24.35 -18.55 11.90
CA CYS A 241 -24.65 -19.97 12.01
C CYS A 241 -23.47 -20.80 11.49
N LEU A 242 -23.16 -21.89 12.19
CA LEU A 242 -22.06 -22.77 11.78
C LEU A 242 -22.45 -23.64 10.58
N LEU A 243 -23.66 -24.22 10.60
CA LEU A 243 -24.12 -25.20 9.61
C LEU A 243 -25.15 -24.63 8.63
N ASP A 244 -25.70 -23.45 8.94
CA ASP A 244 -26.69 -22.73 8.14
C ASP A 244 -26.14 -21.35 7.71
N ASP A 245 -26.93 -20.59 6.95
CA ASP A 245 -26.58 -19.26 6.47
C ASP A 245 -26.48 -18.23 7.60
N SER A 246 -25.41 -17.43 7.61
CA SER A 246 -25.36 -16.20 8.40
C SER A 246 -26.35 -15.18 7.85
N THR A 247 -27.18 -14.59 8.71
CA THR A 247 -28.33 -13.77 8.29
C THR A 247 -28.36 -12.42 9.03
N LEU A 248 -28.63 -11.36 8.29
CA LEU A 248 -28.93 -10.03 8.82
C LEU A 248 -30.45 -9.89 8.98
N TYR A 249 -30.87 -9.51 10.17
CA TYR A 249 -32.25 -9.19 10.51
C TYR A 249 -32.42 -7.68 10.67
N ARG A 250 -33.60 -7.19 10.27
CA ARG A 250 -34.02 -5.80 10.43
C ARG A 250 -35.09 -5.71 11.51
N TRP A 251 -34.98 -4.73 12.41
CA TRP A 251 -36.07 -4.40 13.33
C TRP A 251 -37.23 -3.71 12.59
N GLY A 252 -38.43 -4.23 12.75
CA GLY A 252 -39.65 -3.67 12.18
C GLY A 252 -40.90 -4.25 12.85
N GLU A 253 -41.93 -3.41 13.06
CA GLU A 253 -43.19 -3.83 13.69
C GLU A 253 -42.99 -4.51 15.06
N GLY A 254 -42.01 -4.03 15.83
CA GLY A 254 -41.72 -4.52 17.17
C GLY A 254 -41.02 -5.88 17.24
N ARG A 255 -40.47 -6.40 16.14
CA ARG A 255 -39.70 -7.67 16.08
C ARG A 255 -38.58 -7.62 15.05
N PHE A 256 -37.68 -8.60 15.06
CA PHE A 256 -36.67 -8.77 14.02
C PHE A 256 -37.18 -9.63 12.86
N VAL A 257 -37.04 -9.18 11.62
CA VAL A 257 -37.40 -9.97 10.44
C VAL A 257 -36.15 -10.24 9.59
N PRO A 258 -35.99 -11.46 9.02
CA PRO A 258 -34.89 -11.73 8.10
C PRO A 258 -34.88 -10.71 6.97
N HIS A 259 -33.73 -10.07 6.75
CA HIS A 259 -33.59 -9.03 5.74
C HIS A 259 -32.64 -9.43 4.61
N GLN A 260 -31.51 -10.04 4.96
CA GLN A 260 -30.47 -10.38 4.01
C GLN A 260 -29.69 -11.61 4.47
N LYS A 261 -29.44 -12.55 3.56
CA LYS A 261 -28.39 -13.55 3.72
C LYS A 261 -27.01 -12.88 3.57
N LEU A 262 -26.13 -13.05 4.56
CA LEU A 262 -24.76 -12.53 4.54
C LEU A 262 -23.82 -13.53 3.87
N SER A 263 -23.78 -14.76 4.37
CA SER A 263 -22.91 -15.82 3.85
C SER A 263 -23.56 -17.19 3.94
N GLY A 264 -22.91 -18.21 3.36
CA GLY A 264 -23.20 -19.61 3.64
C GLY A 264 -22.68 -20.08 5.02
N PRO A 265 -22.66 -21.40 5.26
CA PRO A 265 -22.18 -22.01 6.50
C PRO A 265 -20.73 -21.66 6.85
N GLY A 266 -20.42 -21.72 8.15
CA GLY A 266 -19.09 -21.50 8.71
C GLY A 266 -18.97 -20.25 9.59
N GLY A 267 -20.03 -19.45 9.72
CA GLY A 267 -20.04 -18.25 10.54
C GLY A 267 -19.83 -18.56 12.02
N ARG A 268 -19.02 -17.74 12.69
CA ARG A 268 -18.67 -17.96 14.09
C ARG A 268 -18.80 -16.73 14.97
N GLU A 269 -18.24 -15.60 14.55
CA GLU A 269 -18.31 -14.36 15.32
C GLU A 269 -18.46 -13.14 14.43
N PHE A 270 -18.88 -12.03 15.04
CA PHE A 270 -18.99 -10.73 14.39
C PHE A 270 -18.36 -9.63 15.23
N GLU A 271 -17.80 -8.63 14.55
CA GLU A 271 -17.34 -7.39 15.19
C GLU A 271 -17.86 -6.18 14.41
N TRP A 272 -18.50 -5.25 15.12
CA TRP A 272 -19.09 -4.06 14.51
C TRP A 272 -18.21 -2.82 14.69
N ILE A 273 -17.90 -2.17 13.58
CA ILE A 273 -17.09 -0.96 13.53
C ILE A 273 -18.01 0.22 13.14
N PRO A 274 -18.49 1.02 14.10
CA PRO A 274 -19.36 2.14 13.78
C PRO A 274 -18.61 3.22 12.99
N GLN A 275 -19.28 3.79 11.99
CA GLN A 275 -18.85 4.99 11.26
C GLN A 275 -20.08 5.83 10.89
N GLY A 276 -19.89 7.15 10.75
CA GLY A 276 -20.99 8.10 10.50
C GLY A 276 -21.78 7.86 9.21
N ASP A 277 -21.24 7.09 8.26
CA ASP A 277 -21.86 6.78 6.96
C ASP A 277 -22.41 5.36 6.85
N GLY A 278 -22.45 4.61 7.95
CA GLY A 278 -23.16 3.33 8.00
C GLY A 278 -22.46 2.24 8.79
N GLY A 279 -21.12 2.31 8.93
CA GLY A 279 -20.29 1.34 9.68
C GLY A 279 -19.82 0.12 8.86
N TRP A 280 -19.06 -0.77 9.49
CA TRP A 280 -18.53 -2.00 8.90
C TRP A 280 -18.80 -3.18 9.82
N LEU A 281 -19.16 -4.32 9.25
CA LEU A 281 -19.32 -5.57 9.99
C LEU A 281 -18.20 -6.53 9.58
N VAL A 282 -17.37 -6.95 10.52
CA VAL A 282 -16.42 -8.04 10.32
C VAL A 282 -17.11 -9.34 10.70
N GLN A 283 -17.10 -10.33 9.81
CA GLN A 283 -17.55 -11.69 10.07
C GLN A 283 -16.35 -12.63 10.10
N ILE A 284 -16.23 -13.37 11.19
CA ILE A 284 -15.22 -14.41 11.35
C ILE A 284 -15.82 -15.77 11.03
N ASN A 285 -15.13 -16.51 10.15
CA ASN A 285 -15.49 -17.85 9.74
C ASN A 285 -14.58 -18.89 10.38
N PHE A 286 -15.19 -19.90 11.01
CA PHE A 286 -14.52 -20.94 11.78
C PHE A 286 -14.12 -22.13 10.92
N LEU A 287 -15.09 -22.95 10.51
CA LEU A 287 -14.82 -24.14 9.71
C LEU A 287 -16.04 -24.57 8.90
N GLN A 288 -15.77 -25.42 7.92
CA GLN A 288 -16.76 -26.20 7.18
C GLN A 288 -16.41 -27.69 7.28
N GLY A 289 -17.22 -28.57 6.69
CA GLY A 289 -17.00 -30.02 6.75
C GLY A 289 -17.56 -30.69 8.02
N SER A 290 -17.11 -31.91 8.32
CA SER A 290 -17.54 -32.65 9.51
C SER A 290 -16.58 -32.44 10.68
N ARG A 291 -16.96 -32.93 11.87
CA ARG A 291 -16.12 -32.87 13.07
C ARG A 291 -14.82 -33.68 12.91
N GLU A 292 -14.87 -34.75 12.12
CA GLU A 292 -13.76 -35.68 11.86
C GLU A 292 -12.87 -35.20 10.71
N ALA A 293 -13.40 -34.38 9.80
CA ALA A 293 -12.70 -33.84 8.65
C ALA A 293 -13.03 -32.34 8.44
N PRO A 294 -12.60 -31.46 9.37
CA PRO A 294 -12.90 -30.04 9.29
C PRO A 294 -12.04 -29.35 8.23
N ILE A 295 -12.65 -28.40 7.52
CA ILE A 295 -11.96 -27.45 6.63
C ILE A 295 -11.77 -26.16 7.40
N THR A 296 -10.53 -25.88 7.81
CA THR A 296 -10.20 -24.77 8.72
C THR A 296 -9.68 -23.52 8.00
N GLN A 297 -9.13 -23.66 6.79
CA GLN A 297 -8.65 -22.54 5.98
C GLN A 297 -9.81 -21.89 5.24
N LEU A 298 -10.36 -20.81 5.80
CA LEU A 298 -11.50 -20.10 5.23
C LEU A 298 -11.17 -18.63 4.97
N GLN A 299 -12.04 -17.95 4.23
CA GLN A 299 -12.01 -16.49 4.10
C GLN A 299 -13.03 -15.91 5.06
N SER A 300 -12.59 -15.02 5.94
CA SER A 300 -13.44 -14.13 6.72
C SER A 300 -13.74 -12.86 5.93
N VAL A 301 -14.82 -12.16 6.27
CA VAL A 301 -15.40 -11.11 5.42
C VAL A 301 -15.55 -9.81 6.18
N VAL A 302 -15.18 -8.70 5.55
CA VAL A 302 -15.52 -7.35 6.00
C VAL A 302 -16.62 -6.82 5.10
N TYR A 303 -17.79 -6.58 5.67
CA TYR A 303 -18.92 -5.98 4.99
C TYR A 303 -18.99 -4.48 5.26
N ARG A 304 -19.50 -3.74 4.28
CA ARG A 304 -19.84 -2.33 4.38
C ARG A 304 -21.36 -2.17 4.40
N MET A 305 -21.86 -1.51 5.45
CA MET A 305 -23.28 -1.20 5.57
C MET A 305 -23.60 0.06 4.78
N GLN A 306 -24.44 -0.08 3.75
CA GLN A 306 -24.90 1.03 2.92
C GLN A 306 -26.36 0.81 2.53
N GLN A 307 -27.18 1.86 2.69
CA GLN A 307 -28.60 1.85 2.27
C GLN A 307 -29.40 0.64 2.79
N GLY A 308 -29.12 0.22 4.04
CA GLY A 308 -29.82 -0.91 4.66
C GLY A 308 -29.31 -2.29 4.25
N ARG A 309 -28.21 -2.41 3.50
CA ARG A 309 -27.63 -3.70 3.10
C ARG A 309 -26.15 -3.76 3.48
N LEU A 310 -25.70 -4.96 3.83
CA LEU A 310 -24.28 -5.27 4.03
C LEU A 310 -23.69 -5.82 2.73
N SER A 311 -22.80 -5.08 2.10
CA SER A 311 -22.09 -5.51 0.89
C SER A 311 -20.68 -5.97 1.25
N GLU A 312 -20.22 -7.09 0.69
CA GLU A 312 -18.83 -7.53 0.87
C GLU A 312 -17.89 -6.45 0.32
N ALA A 313 -16.97 -5.98 1.16
CA ALA A 313 -16.00 -4.97 0.80
C ALA A 313 -14.57 -5.51 0.76
N HIS A 314 -14.26 -6.48 1.60
CA HIS A 314 -12.96 -7.11 1.65
C HIS A 314 -13.06 -8.52 2.24
N THR A 315 -12.18 -9.42 1.82
CA THR A 315 -12.01 -10.75 2.42
C THR A 315 -10.57 -10.95 2.86
N PHE A 316 -10.39 -11.75 3.91
CA PHE A 316 -9.07 -12.05 4.45
C PHE A 316 -9.01 -13.48 4.99
N PRO A 317 -7.85 -14.15 4.90
CA PRO A 317 -7.73 -15.54 5.33
C PRO A 317 -7.78 -15.67 6.86
N THR A 318 -8.52 -16.66 7.33
CA THR A 318 -8.53 -17.12 8.72
C THR A 318 -8.29 -18.62 8.80
N SER A 319 -7.69 -19.05 9.92
CA SER A 319 -7.28 -20.43 10.16
C SER A 319 -8.04 -20.95 11.38
N GLY A 320 -9.20 -21.57 11.14
CA GLY A 320 -10.10 -21.91 12.24
C GLY A 320 -10.52 -20.66 13.00
N GLY A 321 -10.91 -19.58 12.30
CA GLY A 321 -11.13 -18.28 12.93
C GLY A 321 -12.26 -18.32 13.96
N THR A 322 -12.03 -17.82 15.18
CA THR A 322 -13.04 -17.95 16.26
C THR A 322 -13.62 -16.66 16.75
N ASP A 323 -12.89 -15.55 16.65
CA ASP A 323 -13.31 -14.28 17.23
C ASP A 323 -12.51 -13.10 16.65
N ALA A 324 -13.02 -11.89 16.81
CA ALA A 324 -12.35 -10.66 16.46
C ALA A 324 -12.76 -9.49 17.37
N CYS A 325 -11.82 -8.60 17.63
CA CYS A 325 -12.06 -7.38 18.41
C CYS A 325 -11.31 -6.18 17.82
N THR A 326 -11.96 -5.02 17.77
CA THR A 326 -11.35 -3.79 17.25
C THR A 326 -10.99 -2.81 18.35
N PHE A 327 -9.90 -2.08 18.13
CA PHE A 327 -9.49 -0.99 19.03
C PHE A 327 -8.82 0.14 18.25
N GLN A 328 -8.65 1.30 18.89
CA GLN A 328 -7.96 2.44 18.32
C GLN A 328 -6.70 2.76 19.12
N ALA A 329 -5.56 2.95 18.45
CA ALA A 329 -4.30 3.37 19.07
C ALA A 329 -3.56 4.29 18.11
N ASP A 330 -2.86 5.29 18.64
CA ASP A 330 -1.88 6.06 17.86
C ASP A 330 -2.46 6.64 16.55
N GLY A 331 -3.74 7.05 16.56
CA GLY A 331 -4.44 7.59 15.39
C GLY A 331 -4.88 6.55 14.35
N HIS A 332 -4.71 5.26 14.63
CA HIS A 332 -5.07 4.14 13.75
C HIS A 332 -6.12 3.23 14.39
N ARG A 333 -6.85 2.50 13.55
CA ARG A 333 -7.73 1.41 13.97
C ARG A 333 -7.04 0.07 13.73
N TYR A 334 -7.21 -0.83 14.67
CA TYR A 334 -6.69 -2.19 14.61
C TYR A 334 -7.81 -3.22 14.78
N LEU A 335 -7.56 -4.41 14.26
CA LEU A 335 -8.39 -5.60 14.38
C LEU A 335 -7.51 -6.74 14.87
N VAL A 336 -7.83 -7.32 16.02
CA VAL A 336 -7.26 -8.59 16.48
C VAL A 336 -8.18 -9.70 16.00
N VAL A 337 -7.61 -10.77 15.45
CA VAL A 337 -8.36 -11.95 14.99
C VAL A 337 -7.77 -13.19 15.63
N ALA A 338 -8.62 -13.95 16.34
CA ALA A 338 -8.28 -15.23 16.93
C ALA A 338 -8.31 -16.34 15.88
N ASN A 339 -7.22 -17.10 15.78
CA ASN A 339 -7.15 -18.31 14.96
C ASN A 339 -6.94 -19.53 15.86
N SER A 340 -7.72 -20.58 15.65
CA SER A 340 -7.76 -21.72 16.56
C SER A 340 -7.17 -23.01 16.00
N LEU A 341 -7.13 -23.18 14.68
CA LEU A 341 -6.73 -24.44 14.07
C LEU A 341 -5.99 -24.21 12.77
N SER A 342 -4.84 -24.85 12.61
CA SER A 342 -4.06 -24.84 11.37
C SER A 342 -4.77 -25.59 10.23
N ALA A 343 -4.21 -25.52 9.02
CA ALA A 343 -4.66 -26.33 7.89
C ALA A 343 -4.60 -27.85 8.19
N ASP A 344 -3.63 -28.25 9.01
CA ASP A 344 -3.44 -29.63 9.46
C ASP A 344 -4.20 -29.91 10.76
N VAL A 345 -5.20 -29.09 11.13
CA VAL A 345 -6.04 -29.27 12.33
C VAL A 345 -5.21 -29.37 13.63
N ARG A 346 -4.11 -28.62 13.69
CA ARG A 346 -3.28 -28.45 14.90
C ARG A 346 -3.68 -27.19 15.65
N PHE A 347 -3.62 -27.22 16.98
CA PHE A 347 -3.99 -26.07 17.81
C PHE A 347 -2.97 -24.94 17.72
N HIS A 348 -1.68 -25.26 17.57
CA HIS A 348 -0.66 -24.22 17.39
C HIS A 348 -0.90 -23.48 16.06
N THR A 349 -1.38 -22.24 16.17
CA THR A 349 -1.75 -21.42 15.03
C THR A 349 -1.77 -19.95 15.46
N PRO A 350 -0.97 -19.08 14.83
CA PRO A 350 -0.89 -17.70 15.28
C PRO A 350 -2.19 -16.91 15.05
N SER A 351 -2.59 -16.18 16.08
CA SER A 351 -3.60 -15.12 15.98
C SER A 351 -2.96 -13.86 15.41
N ARG A 352 -3.74 -12.97 14.80
CA ARG A 352 -3.18 -11.86 14.01
C ARG A 352 -3.72 -10.51 14.44
N VAL A 353 -2.85 -9.51 14.42
CA VAL A 353 -3.21 -8.10 14.58
C VAL A 353 -3.06 -7.41 13.24
N TYR A 354 -4.13 -6.74 12.82
CA TYR A 354 -4.18 -6.00 11.57
C TYR A 354 -4.36 -4.51 11.84
N ARG A 355 -3.66 -3.67 11.08
CA ARG A 355 -4.02 -2.26 10.92
C ARG A 355 -5.09 -2.13 9.84
N LEU A 356 -6.18 -1.43 10.17
CA LEU A 356 -7.29 -1.20 9.28
C LEU A 356 -7.22 0.20 8.66
N ASP A 357 -6.99 0.25 7.34
CA ASP A 357 -7.15 1.46 6.55
C ASP A 357 -8.59 1.53 6.00
N LEU A 358 -9.54 1.76 6.90
CA LEU A 358 -10.93 2.02 6.53
C LEU A 358 -11.05 3.49 6.15
N THR A 359 -10.61 3.82 4.92
CA THR A 359 -10.82 5.17 4.38
C THR A 359 -12.32 5.47 4.43
N PRO A 360 -12.74 6.62 5.01
CA PRO A 360 -14.10 7.07 4.83
C PRO A 360 -14.31 7.25 3.33
N SER A 361 -15.26 6.51 2.74
CA SER A 361 -15.72 6.88 1.42
C SER A 361 -16.28 8.28 1.55
N SER A 362 -15.74 9.22 0.78
CA SER A 362 -16.36 10.52 0.55
C SER A 362 -17.87 10.32 0.41
N SER A 363 -18.66 11.06 1.20
CA SER A 363 -20.12 11.08 1.15
C SER A 363 -20.63 10.83 -0.28
N THR A 364 -21.31 9.72 -0.52
CA THR A 364 -22.05 9.57 -1.79
C THR A 364 -23.22 10.54 -1.71
N ALA A 365 -23.01 11.74 -2.26
CA ALA A 365 -24.08 12.63 -2.61
C ALA A 365 -25.14 11.83 -3.37
N HIS A 366 -26.43 12.05 -3.08
CA HIS A 366 -27.50 11.41 -3.82
C HIS A 366 -27.27 11.58 -5.33
N GLN A 367 -27.18 10.46 -6.05
CA GLN A 367 -27.04 10.43 -7.50
C GLN A 367 -28.37 9.98 -8.09
N SER A 368 -28.96 10.78 -8.99
CA SER A 368 -30.16 10.39 -9.72
C SER A 368 -29.83 9.21 -10.63
N PRO A 369 -30.56 8.08 -10.55
CA PRO A 369 -30.38 6.95 -11.45
C PRO A 369 -30.55 7.32 -12.93
N GLU A 370 -31.40 8.28 -13.25
CA GLU A 370 -31.61 8.81 -14.60
C GLU A 370 -30.37 9.52 -15.11
N LEU A 371 -29.77 10.39 -14.28
CA LEU A 371 -28.56 11.11 -14.62
C LEU A 371 -27.33 10.20 -14.65
N LEU A 372 -27.29 9.17 -13.80
CA LEU A 372 -26.28 8.11 -13.88
C LEU A 372 -26.40 7.32 -15.16
N ARG A 373 -27.61 6.89 -15.55
CA ARG A 373 -27.82 6.20 -16.84
C ARG A 373 -27.42 7.08 -18.02
N LEU A 374 -27.75 8.38 -17.99
CA LEU A 374 -27.34 9.33 -19.02
C LEU A 374 -25.81 9.49 -19.06
N PHE A 375 -25.18 9.62 -17.89
CA PHE A 375 -23.72 9.65 -17.75
C PHE A 375 -23.09 8.39 -18.35
N GLU A 376 -23.52 7.20 -17.90
CA GLU A 376 -23.09 5.87 -18.36
C GLU A 376 -23.31 5.63 -19.86
N THR A 377 -24.32 6.28 -20.46
CA THR A 377 -24.59 6.21 -21.89
C THR A 377 -23.45 6.82 -22.70
N TYR A 378 -22.89 7.96 -22.26
CA TYR A 378 -21.77 8.60 -22.96
C TYR A 378 -20.41 8.12 -22.46
N THR A 379 -20.21 8.02 -21.14
CA THR A 379 -18.93 7.74 -20.50
C THR A 379 -19.10 6.92 -19.21
N GLY A 380 -18.06 6.26 -18.70
CA GLY A 380 -18.11 5.51 -17.45
C GLY A 380 -18.63 4.06 -17.56
N GLY A 381 -19.41 3.72 -18.61
CA GLY A 381 -19.78 2.34 -18.93
C GLY A 381 -18.84 1.67 -19.95
N PRO A 382 -18.61 0.34 -19.89
CA PRO A 382 -17.75 -0.39 -20.84
C PRO A 382 -18.33 -0.44 -22.27
N HIS A 383 -19.63 -0.18 -22.43
CA HIS A 383 -20.33 -0.12 -23.72
C HIS A 383 -20.89 1.29 -24.01
N SER A 384 -20.37 2.30 -23.31
CA SER A 384 -20.75 3.70 -23.53
C SER A 384 -20.35 4.17 -24.94
N ILE A 385 -20.98 5.25 -25.42
CA ILE A 385 -20.66 5.85 -26.73
C ILE A 385 -19.16 6.16 -26.83
N GLY A 386 -18.57 6.75 -25.78
CA GLY A 386 -17.13 7.02 -25.72
C GLY A 386 -16.27 5.76 -25.74
N ALA A 387 -16.68 4.70 -25.03
CA ALA A 387 -15.96 3.42 -25.05
C ALA A 387 -16.03 2.75 -26.44
N ASN A 388 -17.20 2.77 -27.10
CA ASN A 388 -17.37 2.23 -28.45
C ASN A 388 -16.52 3.00 -29.48
N LEU A 389 -16.49 4.33 -29.41
CA LEU A 389 -15.65 5.16 -30.28
C LEU A 389 -14.15 4.86 -30.06
N ALA A 390 -13.72 4.74 -28.80
CA ALA A 390 -12.35 4.36 -28.47
C ALA A 390 -11.98 2.97 -29.02
N ALA A 391 -12.87 1.99 -28.90
CA ALA A 391 -12.67 0.65 -29.45
C ALA A 391 -12.60 0.65 -30.99
N MET A 392 -13.47 1.41 -31.66
CA MET A 392 -13.43 1.59 -33.12
C MET A 392 -12.11 2.24 -33.56
N THR A 393 -11.67 3.26 -32.84
CA THR A 393 -10.39 3.95 -33.09
C THR A 393 -9.21 2.99 -32.91
N GLY A 394 -9.20 2.21 -31.83
CA GLY A 394 -8.17 1.20 -31.57
C GLY A 394 -8.15 0.09 -32.61
N ALA A 395 -9.30 -0.34 -33.11
CA ALA A 395 -9.39 -1.29 -34.22
C ALA A 395 -8.85 -0.69 -35.54
N ALA A 396 -9.16 0.57 -35.82
CA ALA A 396 -8.68 1.27 -37.02
C ALA A 396 -7.15 1.47 -37.03
N THR A 397 -6.54 1.60 -35.85
CA THR A 397 -5.08 1.78 -35.68
C THR A 397 -4.34 0.52 -35.25
N ALA A 398 -4.99 -0.66 -35.28
CA ALA A 398 -4.39 -1.92 -34.81
C ALA A 398 -3.13 -2.33 -35.58
N ALA A 399 -3.01 -1.91 -36.85
CA ALA A 399 -1.84 -2.16 -37.68
C ALA A 399 -0.76 -1.07 -37.59
N ASP A 400 -1.05 0.05 -36.92
CA ASP A 400 -0.14 1.18 -36.83
C ASP A 400 0.94 0.96 -35.76
N PRO A 401 2.17 1.47 -35.96
CA PRO A 401 3.23 1.34 -34.98
C PRO A 401 2.92 2.14 -33.73
N LEU A 402 3.10 1.52 -32.56
CA LEU A 402 2.99 2.16 -31.25
C LEU A 402 4.34 2.15 -30.55
N ILE A 403 4.82 3.32 -30.16
CA ILE A 403 6.05 3.52 -29.38
C ILE A 403 5.65 3.83 -27.94
N VAL A 404 6.13 3.05 -26.98
CA VAL A 404 5.86 3.25 -25.55
C VAL A 404 7.18 3.43 -24.82
N ALA A 405 7.44 4.62 -24.32
CA ALA A 405 8.57 4.90 -23.44
C ALA A 405 8.17 4.73 -21.98
N THR A 406 8.87 3.87 -21.24
CA THR A 406 8.69 3.61 -19.81
C THR A 406 9.61 4.49 -18.96
N SER A 407 9.90 4.07 -17.73
CA SER A 407 10.90 4.72 -16.86
C SER A 407 12.35 4.51 -17.32
N ALA A 408 12.63 3.46 -18.10
CA ALA A 408 13.99 3.07 -18.49
C ALA A 408 14.14 2.56 -19.93
N ASP A 409 13.05 2.15 -20.59
CA ASP A 409 13.07 1.49 -21.90
C ASP A 409 12.09 2.13 -22.89
N ILE A 410 12.39 2.05 -24.19
CA ILE A 410 11.47 2.36 -25.28
C ILE A 410 11.06 1.05 -25.93
N ILE A 411 9.76 0.79 -26.01
CA ILE A 411 9.18 -0.40 -26.60
C ILE A 411 8.51 0.02 -27.92
N LEU A 412 8.88 -0.64 -29.02
CA LEU A 412 8.19 -0.52 -30.29
C LEU A 412 7.29 -1.72 -30.48
N PHE A 413 5.99 -1.47 -30.59
CA PHE A 413 4.98 -2.41 -31.04
C PHE A 413 4.71 -2.17 -32.52
N PRO A 414 5.19 -3.01 -33.44
CA PRO A 414 5.08 -2.72 -34.87
C PRO A 414 3.64 -2.78 -35.40
N GLY A 415 2.70 -3.38 -34.67
CA GLY A 415 1.32 -3.59 -35.09
C GLY A 415 1.14 -4.79 -36.02
N GLY A 416 -0.12 -5.20 -36.19
CA GLY A 416 -0.49 -6.35 -37.02
C GLY A 416 -0.05 -7.71 -36.46
N GLY A 417 0.12 -7.82 -35.14
CA GLY A 417 0.51 -9.06 -34.46
C GLY A 417 2.01 -9.41 -34.52
N ARG A 418 2.85 -8.48 -34.98
CA ARG A 418 4.31 -8.62 -35.00
C ARG A 418 4.89 -8.44 -33.60
N ASP A 419 6.02 -9.08 -33.35
CA ASP A 419 6.66 -9.05 -32.04
C ASP A 419 7.20 -7.66 -31.67
N PRO A 420 7.05 -7.25 -30.40
CA PRO A 420 7.63 -6.01 -29.90
C PRO A 420 9.14 -6.11 -29.78
N GLU A 421 9.80 -4.96 -29.93
CA GLU A 421 11.23 -4.80 -29.69
C GLU A 421 11.48 -3.71 -28.64
N VAL A 422 12.56 -3.84 -27.87
CA VAL A 422 12.87 -2.97 -26.74
C VAL A 422 14.28 -2.41 -26.89
N GLU A 423 14.41 -1.10 -26.69
CA GLU A 423 15.70 -0.40 -26.58
C GLU A 423 15.79 0.31 -25.23
N GLY A 424 16.81 -0.04 -24.44
CA GLY A 424 17.06 0.58 -23.15
C GLY A 424 17.68 1.97 -23.30
N PHE A 425 17.14 2.96 -22.60
CA PHE A 425 17.65 4.33 -22.62
C PHE A 425 18.21 4.82 -21.26
N ARG A 426 18.01 4.06 -20.17
CA ARG A 426 18.50 4.43 -18.83
C ARG A 426 18.82 3.21 -17.97
N LEU A 427 19.74 3.37 -17.00
CA LEU A 427 20.08 2.41 -15.92
C LEU A 427 20.80 1.11 -16.35
N SER A 428 20.47 0.54 -17.51
CA SER A 428 21.06 -0.67 -18.09
C SER A 428 22.15 -0.36 -19.14
N THR A 429 22.33 0.91 -19.50
CA THR A 429 23.20 1.36 -20.59
C THR A 429 24.64 1.58 -20.11
N ARG A 430 25.61 1.14 -20.92
CA ARG A 430 27.05 1.27 -20.63
C ARG A 430 27.47 2.73 -20.55
N GLY A 431 28.30 3.09 -19.58
CA GLY A 431 28.83 4.45 -19.43
C GLY A 431 27.85 5.45 -18.82
N PHE A 432 26.55 5.11 -18.69
CA PHE A 432 25.55 6.01 -18.11
C PHE A 432 25.81 6.28 -16.63
N LYS A 433 26.03 5.23 -15.82
CA LYS A 433 26.20 5.38 -14.37
C LYS A 433 27.52 6.07 -14.04
N GLU A 434 28.55 5.74 -14.81
CA GLU A 434 29.90 6.26 -14.70
C GLU A 434 29.91 7.78 -14.94
N LEU A 435 29.39 8.24 -16.09
CA LEU A 435 29.31 9.68 -16.39
C LEU A 435 28.29 10.40 -15.51
N ALA A 436 27.18 9.75 -15.13
CA ALA A 436 26.24 10.33 -14.17
C ALA A 436 26.92 10.58 -12.82
N GLY A 437 27.74 9.65 -12.33
CA GLY A 437 28.52 9.83 -11.10
C GLY A 437 29.37 11.10 -11.13
N ILE A 438 30.09 11.32 -12.24
CA ILE A 438 30.93 12.52 -12.43
C ILE A 438 30.10 13.79 -12.57
N SER A 439 29.02 13.78 -13.35
CA SER A 439 28.12 14.94 -13.50
C SER A 439 27.48 15.37 -12.17
N HIS A 440 27.31 14.44 -11.22
CA HIS A 440 26.70 14.72 -9.93
C HIS A 440 27.67 15.33 -8.91
N HIS A 441 28.97 15.46 -9.20
CA HIS A 441 29.90 16.17 -8.31
C HIS A 441 29.44 17.61 -8.01
N GLY A 442 28.90 18.34 -9.00
CA GLY A 442 28.36 19.69 -8.80
C GLY A 442 27.19 19.73 -7.80
N PRO A 443 26.05 19.08 -8.10
CA PRO A 443 24.91 18.99 -7.21
C PRO A 443 25.24 18.39 -5.83
N ALA A 444 26.16 17.42 -5.75
CA ALA A 444 26.55 16.80 -4.49
C ALA A 444 27.26 17.80 -3.56
N VAL A 445 28.24 18.56 -4.07
CA VAL A 445 28.91 19.62 -3.30
C VAL A 445 27.91 20.70 -2.87
N ALA A 446 27.02 21.13 -3.77
CA ALA A 446 25.96 22.09 -3.45
C ALA A 446 24.99 21.55 -2.37
N SER A 447 24.69 20.25 -2.38
CA SER A 447 23.83 19.62 -1.37
C SER A 447 24.50 19.59 0.00
N ILE A 448 25.79 19.27 0.05
CA ILE A 448 26.57 19.27 1.29
C ILE A 448 26.70 20.70 1.82
N LEU A 449 26.90 21.70 0.95
CA LEU A 449 26.85 23.11 1.34
C LEU A 449 25.49 23.46 1.96
N GLN A 450 24.39 23.04 1.34
CA GLN A 450 23.05 23.28 1.89
C GLN A 450 22.86 22.61 3.26
N MET A 451 23.39 21.40 3.48
CA MET A 451 23.39 20.76 4.80
C MET A 451 24.11 21.63 5.84
N ARG A 452 25.28 22.18 5.50
CA ARG A 452 26.01 23.13 6.38
C ARG A 452 25.19 24.39 6.64
N LEU A 453 24.53 24.96 5.64
CA LEU A 453 23.74 26.18 5.82
C LEU A 453 22.51 25.96 6.73
N VAL A 454 21.91 24.76 6.68
CA VAL A 454 20.77 24.39 7.52
C VAL A 454 21.22 24.08 8.96
N GLU A 455 22.33 23.37 9.12
CA GLU A 455 22.87 22.96 10.42
C GLU A 455 24.39 23.21 10.48
N PRO A 456 24.84 24.46 10.73
CA PRO A 456 26.26 24.84 10.65
C PRO A 456 27.17 24.05 11.59
N ASP A 457 26.68 23.80 12.80
CA ASP A 457 27.38 23.05 13.85
C ASP A 457 27.18 21.53 13.74
N GLY A 458 26.35 21.08 12.80
CA GLY A 458 26.02 19.68 12.59
C GLY A 458 27.19 18.89 11.99
N MET A 459 27.42 17.67 12.48
CA MET A 459 28.47 16.78 11.96
C MET A 459 28.07 16.06 10.67
N LEU A 460 26.83 16.20 10.19
CA LEU A 460 26.35 15.50 9.00
C LEU A 460 27.07 15.95 7.74
N TRP A 461 27.14 17.26 7.47
CA TRP A 461 27.77 17.77 6.23
C TRP A 461 29.25 17.37 6.14
N ARG A 462 29.97 17.33 7.26
CA ARG A 462 31.37 16.88 7.31
C ARG A 462 31.51 15.41 6.94
N ARG A 463 30.69 14.55 7.54
CA ARG A 463 30.68 13.10 7.22
C ARG A 463 30.33 12.84 5.77
N GLU A 464 29.36 13.58 5.21
CA GLU A 464 28.99 13.47 3.81
C GLU A 464 30.09 13.97 2.87
N ALA A 465 30.80 15.05 3.23
CA ALA A 465 31.99 15.53 2.50
C ALA A 465 33.11 14.49 2.49
N GLU A 466 33.44 13.91 3.65
CA GLU A 466 34.45 12.85 3.77
C GLU A 466 34.07 11.61 2.96
N ARG A 467 32.78 11.20 2.99
CA ARG A 467 32.30 10.07 2.19
C ARG A 467 32.40 10.35 0.70
N LEU A 468 32.06 11.57 0.26
CA LEU A 468 32.20 11.96 -1.14
C LEU A 468 33.66 11.96 -1.58
N ILE A 469 34.57 12.51 -0.78
CA ILE A 469 36.02 12.46 -1.05
C ILE A 469 36.50 11.02 -1.25
N ALA A 470 36.11 10.09 -0.36
CA ALA A 470 36.52 8.69 -0.46
C ALA A 470 36.03 8.06 -1.77
N ALA A 471 34.74 8.20 -2.09
CA ALA A 471 34.18 7.67 -3.34
C ALA A 471 34.81 8.30 -4.59
N THR A 472 35.12 9.60 -4.54
CA THR A 472 35.78 10.32 -5.64
C THR A 472 37.21 9.81 -5.86
N ARG A 473 37.95 9.49 -4.80
CA ARG A 473 39.29 8.89 -4.89
C ARG A 473 39.25 7.50 -5.51
N ASP A 474 38.33 6.65 -5.06
CA ASP A 474 38.13 5.31 -5.63
C ASP A 474 37.81 5.39 -7.13
N ALA A 475 36.92 6.32 -7.52
CA ALA A 475 36.60 6.56 -8.92
C ALA A 475 37.81 7.06 -9.73
N ARG A 476 38.66 7.90 -9.14
CA ARG A 476 39.90 8.38 -9.78
C ARG A 476 40.89 7.26 -10.01
N GLU A 477 41.08 6.38 -9.03
CA GLU A 477 41.99 5.23 -9.12
C GLU A 477 41.51 4.19 -10.14
N GLY A 478 40.20 3.99 -10.25
CA GLY A 478 39.61 3.10 -11.26
C GLY A 478 39.60 3.67 -12.69
N ASN A 479 39.83 4.98 -12.87
CA ASN A 479 39.70 5.65 -14.16
C ASN A 479 40.96 5.50 -15.03
N SER A 480 40.78 5.11 -16.29
CA SER A 480 41.85 5.00 -17.28
C SER A 480 41.32 5.09 -18.71
N VAL A 481 42.19 5.38 -19.68
CA VAL A 481 41.82 5.35 -21.11
C VAL A 481 41.34 3.94 -21.51
N ALA A 482 41.97 2.89 -20.99
CA ALA A 482 41.58 1.51 -21.25
C ALA A 482 40.18 1.18 -20.71
N LEU A 483 39.78 1.74 -19.55
CA LEU A 483 38.41 1.59 -19.04
C LEU A 483 37.39 2.09 -20.07
N TRP A 484 37.57 3.30 -20.60
CA TRP A 484 36.62 3.90 -21.53
C TRP A 484 36.62 3.22 -22.91
N ARG A 485 37.81 2.87 -23.42
CA ARG A 485 37.97 2.27 -24.75
C ARG A 485 37.60 0.78 -24.79
N ASP A 486 38.09 0.02 -23.82
CA ASP A 486 38.10 -1.44 -23.91
C ASP A 486 36.99 -2.09 -23.06
N VAL A 487 36.60 -1.48 -21.94
CA VAL A 487 35.61 -2.05 -21.01
C VAL A 487 34.23 -1.44 -21.17
N ILE A 488 34.11 -0.12 -20.97
CA ILE A 488 32.86 0.64 -21.15
C ILE A 488 32.49 0.62 -22.64
N SER A 489 33.44 0.97 -23.50
CA SER A 489 33.39 0.78 -24.96
C SER A 489 32.08 1.23 -25.60
N VAL A 490 31.70 2.48 -25.35
CA VAL A 490 30.51 3.09 -25.95
C VAL A 490 30.85 3.61 -27.34
N ALA A 491 30.11 3.13 -28.35
CA ALA A 491 30.41 3.43 -29.76
C ALA A 491 30.41 4.94 -30.08
N ALA A 492 29.47 5.70 -29.49
CA ALA A 492 29.39 7.14 -29.69
C ALA A 492 30.57 7.93 -29.10
N TYR A 493 31.40 7.31 -28.26
CA TYR A 493 32.57 7.94 -27.64
C TYR A 493 33.87 7.70 -28.42
N ARG A 494 33.81 6.96 -29.53
CA ARG A 494 35.00 6.60 -30.29
C ARG A 494 35.79 7.85 -30.71
N GLY A 495 37.09 7.86 -30.39
CA GLY A 495 37.99 8.99 -30.64
C GLY A 495 38.02 10.03 -29.52
N ARG A 496 37.27 9.82 -28.43
CA ARG A 496 37.18 10.73 -27.27
C ARG A 496 37.58 10.08 -25.96
N GLU A 497 37.95 8.79 -25.96
CA GLU A 497 38.17 8.01 -24.75
C GLU A 497 39.28 8.58 -23.86
N GLU A 498 40.36 9.09 -24.48
CA GLU A 498 41.43 9.78 -23.76
C GLU A 498 40.93 11.06 -23.07
N ARG A 499 40.23 11.92 -23.82
CA ARG A 499 39.63 13.16 -23.30
C ARG A 499 38.61 12.89 -22.18
N ILE A 500 37.82 11.83 -22.31
CA ILE A 500 36.86 11.42 -21.27
C ILE A 500 37.62 11.00 -20.01
N ALA A 501 38.69 10.20 -20.14
CA ALA A 501 39.51 9.80 -19.00
C ALA A 501 40.15 11.03 -18.32
N GLU A 502 40.67 11.99 -19.08
CA GLU A 502 41.23 13.24 -18.56
C GLU A 502 40.18 14.09 -17.84
N LEU A 503 38.99 14.25 -18.43
CA LEU A 503 37.86 14.96 -17.82
C LEU A 503 37.48 14.34 -16.48
N VAL A 504 37.34 13.00 -16.42
CA VAL A 504 36.98 12.29 -15.19
C VAL A 504 38.05 12.47 -14.12
N HIS A 505 39.32 12.30 -14.49
CA HIS A 505 40.43 12.51 -13.57
C HIS A 505 40.44 13.94 -13.01
N TYR A 506 40.31 14.94 -13.89
CA TYR A 506 40.24 16.35 -13.50
C TYR A 506 39.08 16.62 -12.54
N SER A 507 37.89 16.12 -12.85
CA SER A 507 36.70 16.30 -12.01
C SER A 507 36.91 15.74 -10.61
N CYS A 508 37.49 14.53 -10.50
CA CYS A 508 37.77 13.92 -9.21
C CYS A 508 38.77 14.75 -8.39
N VAL A 509 39.92 15.10 -8.98
CA VAL A 509 40.96 15.88 -8.28
C VAL A 509 40.42 17.24 -7.84
N LEU A 510 39.65 17.92 -8.69
CA LEU A 510 39.05 19.21 -8.36
C LEU A 510 38.08 19.11 -7.18
N THR A 511 37.21 18.09 -7.19
CA THR A 511 36.19 17.87 -6.15
C THR A 511 36.84 17.52 -4.81
N GLU A 512 37.85 16.64 -4.83
CA GLU A 512 38.63 16.29 -3.63
C GLU A 512 39.26 17.54 -3.00
N ARG A 513 40.02 18.32 -3.78
CA ARG A 513 40.70 19.53 -3.29
C ARG A 513 39.73 20.55 -2.72
N TYR A 514 38.60 20.75 -3.40
CA TYR A 514 37.59 21.67 -2.93
C TYR A 514 37.02 21.25 -1.58
N LEU A 515 36.61 19.98 -1.45
CA LEU A 515 36.06 19.44 -0.20
C LEU A 515 37.09 19.41 0.95
N GLU A 516 38.33 19.02 0.68
CA GLU A 516 39.42 19.05 1.67
C GLU A 516 39.68 20.47 2.18
N ARG A 517 39.73 21.45 1.27
CA ARG A 517 39.91 22.87 1.62
C ARG A 517 38.79 23.34 2.55
N VAL A 518 37.53 23.05 2.23
CA VAL A 518 36.41 23.50 3.06
C VAL A 518 36.25 22.69 4.35
N LEU A 519 36.72 21.45 4.42
CA LEU A 519 36.79 20.70 5.68
C LEU A 519 37.85 21.30 6.63
N ALA A 520 39.00 21.71 6.08
CA ALA A 520 40.08 22.36 6.81
C ALA A 520 39.74 23.80 7.23
N GLN A 521 39.01 24.53 6.38
CA GLN A 521 38.57 25.91 6.63
C GLN A 521 37.05 26.04 6.36
N PRO A 522 36.21 25.57 7.30
CA PRO A 522 34.75 25.54 7.13
C PRO A 522 34.15 26.88 6.75
N ASP A 523 34.66 27.99 7.29
CA ASP A 523 34.14 29.33 7.06
C ASP A 523 34.15 29.73 5.58
N LEU A 524 35.05 29.16 4.79
CA LEU A 524 35.11 29.39 3.35
C LEU A 524 33.97 28.71 2.59
N PHE A 525 33.30 27.70 3.16
CA PHE A 525 32.30 26.91 2.46
C PHE A 525 30.98 27.66 2.24
N THR A 526 30.96 28.60 1.31
CA THR A 526 29.83 29.48 1.03
C THR A 526 29.38 29.33 -0.42
N ALA A 527 28.16 29.79 -0.73
CA ALA A 527 27.67 29.78 -2.10
C ALA A 527 28.51 30.65 -3.04
N ALA A 528 29.10 31.74 -2.55
CA ALA A 528 29.97 32.60 -3.34
C ALA A 528 31.31 31.90 -3.66
N ASP A 529 31.96 31.33 -2.63
CA ASP A 529 33.21 30.58 -2.76
C ASP A 529 33.07 29.37 -3.69
N MET A 530 31.98 28.60 -3.54
CA MET A 530 31.68 27.46 -4.40
C MET A 530 31.47 27.87 -5.86
N ARG A 531 30.76 28.98 -6.11
CA ARG A 531 30.59 29.48 -7.49
C ARG A 531 31.93 29.88 -8.09
N GLU A 532 32.69 30.72 -7.40
CA GLU A 532 33.94 31.30 -7.90
C GLU A 532 35.03 30.24 -8.14
N HIS A 533 35.27 29.37 -7.16
CA HIS A 533 36.43 28.48 -7.19
C HIS A 533 36.15 27.09 -7.74
N TYR A 534 34.88 26.69 -7.85
CA TYR A 534 34.52 25.32 -8.24
C TYR A 534 33.58 25.28 -9.45
N LEU A 535 32.42 25.95 -9.40
CA LEU A 535 31.46 25.89 -10.52
C LEU A 535 31.91 26.67 -11.76
N GLU A 536 32.44 27.88 -11.57
CA GLU A 536 32.81 28.82 -12.63
C GLU A 536 34.33 28.87 -12.89
N ALA A 537 35.14 28.37 -11.95
CA ALA A 537 36.60 28.35 -12.03
C ALA A 537 37.23 29.73 -12.36
N THR A 538 36.64 30.80 -11.84
CA THR A 538 37.15 32.17 -12.02
C THR A 538 38.21 32.55 -10.98
N GLY A 539 38.25 31.85 -9.84
CA GLY A 539 39.28 32.04 -8.81
C GLY A 539 40.27 30.87 -8.73
N SER A 540 41.41 31.10 -8.07
CA SER A 540 42.57 30.18 -8.11
C SER A 540 42.70 29.22 -6.93
N ALA A 541 41.85 29.33 -5.92
CA ALA A 541 42.14 28.78 -4.60
C ALA A 541 41.98 27.24 -4.47
N VAL A 542 41.60 26.54 -5.55
CA VAL A 542 41.73 25.07 -5.70
C VAL A 542 42.46 24.67 -6.99
N GLY A 543 43.03 25.64 -7.70
CA GLY A 543 43.74 25.43 -8.97
C GLY A 543 42.83 25.13 -10.16
N ALA A 544 41.51 25.32 -10.06
CA ALA A 544 40.58 25.04 -11.16
C ALA A 544 40.92 25.85 -12.42
N THR A 545 41.07 25.19 -13.56
CA THR A 545 41.31 25.82 -14.87
C THR A 545 40.16 25.63 -15.84
N VAL A 546 39.30 24.64 -15.57
CA VAL A 546 38.07 24.34 -16.31
C VAL A 546 36.89 24.37 -15.32
N PRO A 547 35.79 25.09 -15.62
CA PRO A 547 34.62 25.15 -14.75
C PRO A 547 33.99 23.76 -14.53
N MET A 548 33.54 23.46 -13.30
CA MET A 548 32.74 22.24 -13.06
C MET A 548 31.44 22.25 -13.88
N ASN A 549 30.91 23.43 -14.22
CA ASN A 549 29.81 23.56 -15.18
C ASN A 549 30.12 22.91 -16.53
N ALA A 550 31.35 23.05 -17.03
CA ALA A 550 31.76 22.44 -18.30
C ALA A 550 31.86 20.91 -18.21
N VAL A 551 32.35 20.40 -17.08
CA VAL A 551 32.36 18.96 -16.78
C VAL A 551 30.93 18.40 -16.76
N MET A 552 30.00 19.05 -16.06
CA MET A 552 28.60 18.64 -16.01
C MET A 552 27.96 18.65 -17.40
N ILE A 553 28.15 19.70 -18.19
CA ILE A 553 27.62 19.79 -19.56
C ILE A 553 28.18 18.67 -20.44
N ALA A 554 29.50 18.46 -20.45
CA ALA A 554 30.13 17.44 -21.29
C ALA A 554 29.64 16.03 -20.95
N THR A 555 29.57 15.70 -19.66
CA THR A 555 29.10 14.38 -19.19
C THR A 555 27.62 14.16 -19.50
N PHE A 556 26.75 15.14 -19.26
CA PHE A 556 25.34 15.05 -19.66
C PHE A 556 25.18 14.96 -21.18
N PHE A 557 25.99 15.69 -21.95
CA PHE A 557 25.90 15.70 -23.42
C PHE A 557 26.35 14.36 -24.01
N LEU A 558 27.45 13.79 -23.53
CA LEU A 558 27.91 12.45 -23.94
C LEU A 558 26.83 11.39 -23.72
N VAL A 559 26.21 11.40 -22.53
CA VAL A 559 25.10 10.48 -22.20
C VAL A 559 23.90 10.71 -23.12
N GLY A 560 23.49 11.96 -23.31
CA GLY A 560 22.37 12.32 -24.19
C GLY A 560 22.64 11.92 -25.65
N MET A 561 23.87 12.13 -26.14
CA MET A 561 24.30 11.78 -27.49
C MET A 561 24.32 10.27 -27.70
N ASP A 562 24.92 9.49 -26.80
CA ASP A 562 24.95 8.03 -26.91
C ASP A 562 23.54 7.43 -26.95
N ILE A 563 22.69 7.80 -25.99
CA ILE A 563 21.32 7.29 -25.90
C ILE A 563 20.54 7.67 -27.16
N SER A 564 20.61 8.93 -27.57
CA SER A 564 19.88 9.41 -28.76
C SER A 564 20.38 8.73 -30.03
N HIS A 565 21.70 8.54 -30.17
CA HIS A 565 22.28 7.84 -31.31
C HIS A 565 21.76 6.40 -31.43
N ARG A 566 21.70 5.66 -30.30
CA ARG A 566 21.14 4.30 -30.28
C ARG A 566 19.66 4.28 -30.60
N VAL A 567 18.86 5.13 -29.96
CA VAL A 567 17.41 5.20 -30.17
C VAL A 567 17.07 5.56 -31.62
N ILE A 568 17.74 6.57 -32.20
CA ILE A 568 17.56 6.95 -33.60
C ILE A 568 17.97 5.79 -34.52
N THR A 569 19.15 5.20 -34.30
CA THR A 569 19.63 4.07 -35.11
C THR A 569 18.69 2.87 -35.05
N TRP A 570 18.16 2.57 -33.87
CA TRP A 570 17.22 1.47 -33.65
C TRP A 570 15.90 1.74 -34.37
N LEU A 571 15.28 2.91 -34.16
CA LEU A 571 14.04 3.28 -34.84
C LEU A 571 14.19 3.37 -36.37
N ASP A 572 15.32 3.87 -36.88
CA ASP A 572 15.61 3.97 -38.32
C ASP A 572 15.70 2.58 -39.00
N ARG A 573 15.94 1.48 -38.26
CA ARG A 573 15.87 0.10 -38.79
C ARG A 573 14.44 -0.34 -39.08
N HIS A 574 13.47 0.29 -38.44
CA HIS A 574 12.05 0.01 -38.65
C HIS A 574 11.49 1.01 -39.67
N ARG A 575 10.85 0.51 -40.73
CA ARG A 575 10.15 1.35 -41.72
C ARG A 575 8.85 1.90 -41.11
N ILE A 576 8.98 2.85 -40.17
CA ILE A 576 7.87 3.48 -39.45
C ILE A 576 7.26 4.56 -40.35
N ASP A 577 5.95 4.45 -40.60
CA ASP A 577 5.17 5.57 -41.14
C ASP A 577 4.83 6.53 -40.00
N TRP A 578 5.64 7.57 -39.87
CA TRP A 578 5.51 8.56 -38.79
C TRP A 578 4.20 9.36 -38.83
N SER A 579 3.52 9.41 -39.98
CA SER A 579 2.19 10.03 -40.08
C SER A 579 1.09 9.22 -39.37
N ARG A 580 1.33 7.91 -39.22
CA ARG A 580 0.42 6.94 -38.57
C ARG A 580 0.92 6.49 -37.21
N ALA A 581 2.20 6.70 -36.89
CA ALA A 581 2.79 6.29 -35.63
C ALA A 581 2.07 6.88 -34.42
N MET A 582 1.98 6.09 -33.36
CA MET A 582 1.39 6.43 -32.07
C MET A 582 2.51 6.42 -31.03
N ALA A 583 2.53 7.39 -30.13
CA ALA A 583 3.55 7.43 -29.08
C ALA A 583 2.96 7.72 -27.71
N LEU A 584 3.45 6.99 -26.71
CA LEU A 584 3.14 7.15 -25.30
C LEU A 584 4.43 7.28 -24.49
N VAL A 585 4.46 8.23 -23.57
CA VAL A 585 5.48 8.29 -22.52
C VAL A 585 4.80 8.06 -21.18
N ILE A 586 5.20 6.99 -20.50
CA ILE A 586 4.59 6.50 -19.27
C ILE A 586 5.66 6.26 -18.20
N GLY A 587 5.21 6.13 -16.96
CA GLY A 587 6.09 5.82 -15.84
C GLY A 587 6.94 7.01 -15.40
N ARG A 588 7.61 6.82 -14.25
CA ARG A 588 8.36 7.88 -13.57
C ARG A 588 9.78 7.98 -14.09
N GLN A 589 10.11 9.11 -14.70
CA GLN A 589 11.48 9.46 -15.06
C GLN A 589 12.01 10.48 -14.04
N GLY A 590 12.92 10.07 -13.15
CA GLY A 590 13.51 10.99 -12.16
C GLY A 590 12.56 11.32 -11.00
N ARG A 591 12.23 12.60 -10.80
CA ARG A 591 11.31 13.05 -9.75
C ARG A 591 9.86 12.75 -10.16
N PRO A 592 8.90 12.59 -9.22
CA PRO A 592 7.49 12.38 -9.58
C PRO A 592 6.87 13.49 -10.44
N THR A 593 7.46 14.68 -10.43
CA THR A 593 7.01 15.87 -11.16
C THR A 593 7.71 16.08 -12.51
N ALA A 594 8.76 15.32 -12.80
CA ALA A 594 9.63 15.58 -13.95
C ALA A 594 9.11 14.92 -15.24
N GLY A 595 9.38 15.53 -16.39
CA GLY A 595 9.06 14.95 -17.70
C GLY A 595 7.57 14.91 -18.03
N VAL A 596 6.76 15.79 -17.44
CA VAL A 596 5.29 15.78 -17.61
C VAL A 596 4.78 16.66 -18.76
N THR A 597 5.67 17.27 -19.54
CA THR A 597 5.35 18.05 -20.76
C THR A 597 6.32 17.70 -21.88
N TRP A 598 5.98 17.98 -23.14
CA TRP A 598 6.87 17.66 -24.28
C TRP A 598 8.24 18.36 -24.18
N THR A 599 8.29 19.61 -23.70
CA THR A 599 9.52 20.41 -23.61
C THR A 599 10.39 20.09 -22.39
N THR A 600 9.82 19.40 -21.39
CA THR A 600 10.50 19.00 -20.15
C THR A 600 10.86 17.52 -20.12
N ASN A 601 10.55 16.76 -21.18
CA ASN A 601 10.78 15.32 -21.28
C ASN A 601 11.82 14.98 -22.35
N SER A 602 12.99 14.48 -21.93
CA SER A 602 14.08 14.13 -22.85
C SER A 602 13.73 13.01 -23.84
N VAL A 603 12.85 12.07 -23.46
CA VAL A 603 12.46 10.97 -24.36
C VAL A 603 11.50 11.48 -25.45
N CYS A 604 10.67 12.47 -25.15
CA CYS A 604 9.89 13.16 -26.19
C CYS A 604 10.82 13.77 -27.25
N ALA A 605 11.88 14.46 -26.83
CA ALA A 605 12.86 15.01 -27.75
C ALA A 605 13.54 13.92 -28.60
N MET A 606 13.88 12.77 -28.01
CA MET A 606 14.45 11.63 -28.75
C MET A 606 13.48 11.03 -29.78
N ILE A 607 12.21 10.82 -29.43
CA ILE A 607 11.21 10.25 -30.35
C ILE A 607 10.94 11.23 -31.50
N LEU A 608 10.75 12.52 -31.19
CA LEU A 608 10.59 13.56 -32.21
C LEU A 608 11.83 13.67 -33.10
N GLY A 609 13.01 13.55 -32.49
CA GLY A 609 14.32 13.42 -33.14
C GLY A 609 14.38 12.24 -34.12
N ALA A 610 14.06 11.05 -33.67
CA ALA A 610 14.02 9.86 -34.54
C ALA A 610 13.06 10.06 -35.71
N SER A 611 11.89 10.68 -35.47
CA SER A 611 10.91 10.97 -36.52
C SER A 611 11.30 12.08 -37.50
N ARG A 612 12.44 12.78 -37.30
CA ARG A 612 12.79 14.00 -38.05
C ARG A 612 11.66 15.04 -38.01
N GLN A 613 11.03 15.18 -36.84
CA GLN A 613 9.87 16.04 -36.60
C GLN A 613 8.63 15.71 -37.46
N GLN A 614 8.55 14.50 -38.04
CA GLN A 614 7.38 14.05 -38.81
C GLN A 614 6.25 13.52 -37.91
N LEU A 615 6.57 13.06 -36.69
CA LEU A 615 5.54 12.67 -35.72
C LEU A 615 4.83 13.91 -35.19
N ALA A 616 3.54 14.03 -35.49
CA ALA A 616 2.72 15.13 -34.99
C ALA A 616 2.60 15.07 -33.44
N LEU A 617 2.75 16.21 -32.77
CA LEU A 617 2.65 16.30 -31.30
C LEU A 617 1.33 15.76 -30.75
N GLU A 618 0.24 15.96 -31.50
CA GLU A 618 -1.10 15.42 -31.20
C GLU A 618 -1.22 13.88 -31.26
N ARG A 619 -0.14 13.17 -31.60
CA ARG A 619 -0.02 11.70 -31.57
C ARG A 619 0.98 11.20 -30.52
N LEU A 620 1.63 12.10 -29.79
CA LEU A 620 2.57 11.81 -28.70
C LEU A 620 1.95 12.24 -27.37
N PHE A 621 1.49 11.29 -26.56
CA PHE A 621 0.90 11.58 -25.25
C PHE A 621 1.85 11.24 -24.11
N ILE A 622 1.84 12.07 -23.08
CA ILE A 622 2.52 11.81 -21.81
C ILE A 622 1.44 11.39 -20.81
N ALA A 623 1.50 10.17 -20.31
CA ALA A 623 0.53 9.59 -19.36
C ALA A 623 1.24 9.11 -18.08
N PRO A 624 1.57 10.03 -17.15
CA PRO A 624 2.35 9.70 -15.94
C PRO A 624 1.65 8.71 -15.00
N HIS A 625 0.33 8.61 -15.08
CA HIS A 625 -0.51 7.73 -14.25
C HIS A 625 -0.79 6.36 -14.89
N ALA A 626 -0.33 6.13 -16.12
CA ALA A 626 -0.48 4.84 -16.77
C ALA A 626 0.36 3.78 -16.04
N GLN A 627 -0.18 2.57 -15.92
CA GLN A 627 0.56 1.43 -15.38
C GLN A 627 1.77 1.13 -16.28
N THR A 628 2.92 0.89 -15.65
CA THR A 628 4.17 0.52 -16.34
C THR A 628 4.46 -0.96 -16.18
N LEU A 629 5.24 -1.53 -17.10
CA LEU A 629 5.85 -2.83 -16.91
C LEU A 629 6.87 -2.80 -15.75
N PRO A 630 6.96 -3.86 -14.94
CA PRO A 630 8.10 -4.08 -14.06
C PRO A 630 9.40 -4.21 -14.87
N PRO A 631 10.56 -3.70 -14.39
CA PRO A 631 11.82 -3.74 -15.13
C PRO A 631 12.23 -5.15 -15.62
N GLU A 632 11.98 -6.18 -14.80
CA GLU A 632 12.26 -7.58 -15.11
C GLU A 632 11.43 -8.15 -16.27
N ALA A 633 10.31 -7.52 -16.61
CA ALA A 633 9.42 -7.95 -17.69
C ALA A 633 9.85 -7.44 -19.08
N ALA A 634 10.82 -6.52 -19.15
CA ALA A 634 11.30 -5.94 -20.41
C ALA A 634 12.00 -6.98 -21.33
N SER A 635 12.48 -8.09 -20.77
CA SER A 635 13.05 -9.22 -21.52
C SER A 635 12.08 -10.37 -21.78
N ASP A 636 10.85 -10.29 -21.27
CA ASP A 636 9.83 -11.33 -21.45
C ASP A 636 8.87 -10.96 -22.59
N LEU A 637 9.00 -11.66 -23.71
CA LEU A 637 8.17 -11.45 -24.89
C LEU A 637 6.67 -11.65 -24.61
N ALA A 638 6.30 -12.59 -23.72
CA ALA A 638 4.90 -12.81 -23.37
C ALA A 638 4.32 -11.63 -22.58
N ALA A 639 5.10 -11.10 -21.62
CA ALA A 639 4.74 -9.91 -20.87
C ALA A 639 4.62 -8.67 -21.78
N LEU A 640 5.56 -8.48 -22.71
CA LEU A 640 5.50 -7.38 -23.69
C LEU A 640 4.25 -7.48 -24.58
N ARG A 641 3.94 -8.65 -25.12
CA ARG A 641 2.71 -8.87 -25.92
C ARG A 641 1.45 -8.56 -25.12
N ALA A 642 1.38 -8.96 -23.85
CA ALA A 642 0.26 -8.65 -22.98
C ALA A 642 0.13 -7.13 -22.68
N PHE A 643 1.26 -6.41 -22.70
CA PHE A 643 1.32 -4.98 -22.42
C PHE A 643 0.80 -4.10 -23.56
N GLU A 644 0.82 -4.59 -24.80
CA GLU A 644 0.40 -3.82 -25.98
C GLU A 644 -1.05 -3.35 -25.91
N SER A 645 -1.97 -4.27 -25.57
CA SER A 645 -3.42 -4.01 -25.63
C SER A 645 -3.87 -2.87 -24.70
N PRO A 646 -3.49 -2.84 -23.41
CA PRO A 646 -3.76 -1.69 -22.54
C PRO A 646 -3.20 -0.37 -23.07
N MET A 647 -1.99 -0.38 -23.65
CA MET A 647 -1.34 0.84 -24.16
C MET A 647 -2.00 1.36 -25.44
N ARG A 648 -2.35 0.47 -26.37
CA ARG A 648 -3.14 0.82 -27.55
C ARG A 648 -4.51 1.38 -27.16
N SER A 649 -5.17 0.76 -26.19
CA SER A 649 -6.46 1.23 -25.68
C SER A 649 -6.36 2.63 -25.07
N LEU A 650 -5.33 2.88 -24.26
CA LEU A 650 -5.05 4.19 -23.69
C LEU A 650 -4.86 5.26 -24.78
N TRP A 651 -3.98 5.01 -25.74
CA TRP A 651 -3.73 5.96 -26.82
C TRP A 651 -4.98 6.21 -27.66
N ALA A 652 -5.69 5.14 -28.04
CA ALA A 652 -6.90 5.21 -28.88
C ALA A 652 -8.02 5.97 -28.18
N HIS A 653 -8.23 5.74 -26.88
CA HIS A 653 -9.23 6.46 -26.10
C HIS A 653 -8.91 7.96 -26.04
N THR A 654 -7.66 8.33 -25.75
CA THR A 654 -7.24 9.74 -25.72
C THR A 654 -7.42 10.40 -27.08
N ARG A 655 -6.96 9.75 -28.17
CA ARG A 655 -7.08 10.31 -29.53
C ARG A 655 -8.53 10.48 -29.94
N ALA A 656 -9.36 9.46 -29.71
CA ALA A 656 -10.79 9.46 -30.05
C ALA A 656 -11.51 10.67 -29.46
N VAL A 657 -11.23 11.00 -28.19
CA VAL A 657 -11.85 12.14 -27.50
C VAL A 657 -11.28 13.47 -28.01
N SER A 658 -9.96 13.58 -28.19
CA SER A 658 -9.33 14.83 -28.64
C SER A 658 -9.74 15.26 -30.06
N GLU A 659 -9.97 14.31 -30.98
CA GLU A 659 -10.37 14.60 -32.36
C GLU A 659 -11.81 15.14 -32.48
N LEU A 660 -12.66 14.91 -31.48
CA LEU A 660 -14.02 15.45 -31.46
C LEU A 660 -14.03 16.99 -31.54
N GLY A 661 -13.00 17.66 -31.04
CA GLY A 661 -12.92 19.12 -31.05
C GLY A 661 -12.99 19.72 -32.46
N ALA A 662 -12.31 19.11 -33.44
CA ALA A 662 -12.36 19.60 -34.82
C ALA A 662 -13.74 19.43 -35.46
N LEU A 663 -14.42 18.31 -35.16
CA LEU A 663 -15.77 18.02 -35.66
C LEU A 663 -16.83 18.92 -35.01
N MET A 664 -16.69 19.19 -33.71
CA MET A 664 -17.70 19.91 -32.92
C MET A 664 -17.61 21.43 -33.08
N TYR A 665 -16.41 21.96 -33.35
CA TYR A 665 -16.11 23.39 -33.28
C TYR A 665 -15.56 23.95 -34.58
N GLU A 666 -15.95 23.37 -35.73
CA GLU A 666 -15.63 23.94 -37.04
C GLU A 666 -16.07 25.42 -37.10
N GLY A 667 -15.19 26.28 -37.63
CA GLY A 667 -15.39 27.74 -37.69
C GLY A 667 -14.83 28.52 -36.49
N TYR A 668 -14.38 27.86 -35.42
CA TYR A 668 -13.63 28.49 -34.32
C TYR A 668 -12.11 28.29 -34.49
N PRO A 669 -11.25 29.12 -33.86
CA PRO A 669 -9.80 28.93 -33.92
C PRO A 669 -9.37 27.53 -33.46
N ARG A 670 -8.61 26.83 -34.30
CA ARG A 670 -8.06 25.50 -34.00
C ARG A 670 -7.05 25.58 -32.85
N TYR A 671 -7.07 24.59 -31.96
CA TYR A 671 -5.95 24.33 -31.08
C TYR A 671 -4.76 23.81 -31.89
N GLU A 672 -3.68 24.59 -31.91
CA GLU A 672 -2.42 24.23 -32.51
C GLU A 672 -1.36 24.28 -31.40
N PRO A 673 -0.87 23.13 -30.91
CA PRO A 673 0.19 23.13 -29.92
C PRO A 673 1.41 23.83 -30.54
N GLN A 674 1.72 25.04 -30.05
CA GLN A 674 2.90 25.78 -30.52
C GLN A 674 4.12 24.89 -30.31
N SER A 675 4.91 24.77 -31.37
CA SER A 675 6.11 23.92 -31.43
C SER A 675 7.01 24.13 -30.22
N THR A 676 7.85 23.14 -29.94
CA THR A 676 8.94 23.10 -28.95
C THR A 676 9.99 24.22 -29.07
N MET A 677 9.68 25.34 -29.73
CA MET A 677 10.50 26.54 -29.86
C MET A 677 10.96 27.04 -28.50
N ARG A 678 12.29 27.06 -28.34
CA ARG A 678 12.95 27.52 -27.14
C ARG A 678 13.37 29.00 -27.28
N PRO A 679 13.26 29.81 -26.22
CA PRO A 679 13.66 31.21 -26.28
C PRO A 679 15.18 31.35 -26.45
N VAL A 680 15.63 32.28 -27.30
CA VAL A 680 17.06 32.60 -27.44
C VAL A 680 17.43 33.68 -26.42
N LEU A 681 18.53 33.48 -25.69
CA LEU A 681 19.00 34.46 -24.70
C LEU A 681 19.62 35.69 -25.39
N THR A 682 19.32 36.88 -24.87
CA THR A 682 19.96 38.14 -25.24
C THR A 682 20.82 38.68 -24.10
N ALA A 683 21.70 39.65 -24.39
CA ALA A 683 22.51 40.37 -23.39
C ALA A 683 21.70 40.71 -22.12
N ASP A 684 20.49 41.22 -22.29
CA ASP A 684 19.64 41.75 -21.21
C ASP A 684 18.75 40.71 -20.53
N THR A 685 18.77 39.45 -20.95
CA THR A 685 17.91 38.41 -20.35
C THR A 685 18.29 38.15 -18.90
N GLN A 686 17.38 38.46 -17.96
CA GLN A 686 17.56 38.27 -16.51
C GLN A 686 16.81 37.05 -15.95
N ALA A 687 15.74 36.61 -16.62
CA ALA A 687 14.93 35.47 -16.23
C ALA A 687 14.41 34.74 -17.47
N VAL A 688 14.12 33.44 -17.31
CA VAL A 688 13.55 32.59 -18.37
C VAL A 688 12.33 31.83 -17.83
N ALA A 689 11.28 31.72 -18.63
CA ALA A 689 10.08 30.96 -18.29
C ALA A 689 10.13 29.50 -18.79
N GLU A 690 10.97 29.25 -19.81
CA GLU A 690 11.17 27.94 -20.43
C GLU A 690 12.66 27.77 -20.75
N MET A 691 13.08 26.53 -20.94
CA MET A 691 14.48 26.18 -21.22
C MET A 691 14.95 26.88 -22.52
N PRO A 692 16.02 27.71 -22.48
CA PRO A 692 16.45 28.49 -23.63
C PRO A 692 17.06 27.65 -24.76
N ALA A 693 17.13 28.15 -25.98
CA ALA A 693 17.82 27.50 -27.10
C ALA A 693 19.35 27.54 -26.91
N ILE A 694 20.07 26.51 -27.35
CA ILE A 694 21.54 26.53 -27.48
C ILE A 694 21.86 26.85 -28.94
N THR A 695 22.55 27.97 -29.18
CA THR A 695 22.83 28.44 -30.55
C THR A 695 24.12 27.85 -31.14
N SER A 696 25.05 27.42 -30.30
CA SER A 696 26.31 26.78 -30.71
C SER A 696 26.93 25.98 -29.55
N PRO A 697 27.92 25.09 -29.81
CA PRO A 697 28.65 24.40 -28.74
C PRO A 697 29.38 25.34 -27.77
N GLY A 698 29.63 26.60 -28.16
CA GLY A 698 30.27 27.62 -27.32
C GLY A 698 29.31 28.54 -26.57
N ASP A 699 28.00 28.33 -26.65
CA ASP A 699 26.97 29.15 -26.00
C ASP A 699 26.87 28.87 -24.49
N TRP A 700 27.94 29.19 -23.76
CA TRP A 700 28.06 28.93 -22.32
C TRP A 700 27.01 29.66 -21.48
N ARG A 701 26.47 30.78 -21.98
CA ARG A 701 25.37 31.46 -21.31
C ARG A 701 24.10 30.63 -21.35
N ALA A 702 23.73 30.08 -22.51
CA ALA A 702 22.58 29.17 -22.60
C ALA A 702 22.84 27.89 -21.80
N LEU A 703 23.99 27.24 -21.99
CA LEU A 703 24.34 26.01 -21.29
C LEU A 703 24.27 26.13 -19.76
N ASN A 704 24.88 27.18 -19.18
CA ASN A 704 24.84 27.42 -17.75
C ASN A 704 23.44 27.81 -17.25
N THR A 705 22.69 28.58 -18.05
CA THR A 705 21.29 28.92 -17.73
C THR A 705 20.43 27.66 -17.70
N ARG A 706 20.64 26.73 -18.63
CA ARG A 706 19.94 25.44 -18.65
C ARG A 706 20.27 24.57 -17.45
N LEU A 707 21.54 24.52 -17.00
CA LEU A 707 21.92 23.84 -15.75
C LEU A 707 21.16 24.40 -14.54
N ARG A 708 20.95 25.72 -14.50
CA ARG A 708 20.13 26.36 -13.46
C ARG A 708 18.66 25.97 -13.57
N VAL A 709 18.08 26.06 -14.77
CA VAL A 709 16.67 25.70 -15.03
C VAL A 709 16.38 24.26 -14.60
N VAL A 710 17.24 23.29 -14.91
CA VAL A 710 17.00 21.89 -14.51
C VAL A 710 17.06 21.63 -13.00
N LEU A 711 17.65 22.55 -12.23
CA LEU A 711 17.67 22.50 -10.76
C LEU A 711 16.47 23.24 -10.14
N GLU A 712 16.08 24.38 -10.71
CA GLU A 712 15.00 25.25 -10.22
C GLU A 712 13.59 24.78 -10.66
N ASP A 713 13.42 24.29 -11.88
CA ASP A 713 12.13 23.83 -12.40
C ASP A 713 11.89 22.34 -12.07
N PRO A 714 10.93 22.01 -11.17
CA PRO A 714 10.66 20.64 -10.77
C PRO A 714 10.10 19.76 -11.90
N ARG A 715 9.71 20.35 -13.03
CA ARG A 715 9.28 19.62 -14.24
C ARG A 715 10.46 19.02 -15.01
N GLN A 716 11.69 19.44 -14.74
CA GLN A 716 12.87 19.08 -15.53
C GLN A 716 13.60 17.85 -14.98
N LEU A 717 14.30 17.17 -15.88
CA LEU A 717 15.35 16.20 -15.57
C LEU A 717 16.72 16.89 -15.59
N LEU A 718 17.66 16.46 -14.75
CA LEU A 718 19.03 17.03 -14.74
C LEU A 718 19.71 16.96 -16.11
N SER A 719 19.67 15.80 -16.78
CA SER A 719 20.21 15.62 -18.12
C SER A 719 19.42 16.36 -19.21
N GLY A 720 18.22 16.86 -18.89
CA GLY A 720 17.37 17.63 -19.79
C GLY A 720 18.02 18.95 -20.25
N CYS A 721 19.09 19.41 -19.59
CA CYS A 721 19.80 20.63 -19.98
C CYS A 721 20.45 20.56 -21.36
N VAL A 722 20.74 19.37 -21.90
CA VAL A 722 21.46 19.21 -23.17
C VAL A 722 20.91 18.13 -24.09
N THR A 723 19.98 17.29 -23.63
CA THR A 723 19.56 16.10 -24.38
C THR A 723 18.89 16.47 -25.71
N ASP A 724 18.02 17.48 -25.72
CA ASP A 724 17.40 17.98 -26.95
C ASP A 724 18.45 18.50 -27.95
N TYR A 725 19.44 19.23 -27.45
CA TYR A 725 20.49 19.77 -28.30
C TYR A 725 21.39 18.66 -28.85
N ALA A 726 21.68 17.60 -28.07
CA ALA A 726 22.38 16.43 -28.57
C ALA A 726 21.60 15.71 -29.69
N VAL A 727 20.27 15.60 -29.55
CA VAL A 727 19.39 15.08 -30.62
C VAL A 727 19.48 15.93 -31.87
N ASP A 728 19.37 17.26 -31.75
CA ASP A 728 19.45 18.19 -32.88
C ASP A 728 20.81 18.09 -33.61
N GLN A 729 21.91 18.01 -32.85
CA GLN A 729 23.25 17.86 -33.41
C GLN A 729 23.43 16.53 -34.14
N LEU A 730 22.90 15.43 -33.59
CA LEU A 730 22.92 14.14 -34.28
C LEU A 730 22.12 14.19 -35.58
N GLN A 731 20.92 14.76 -35.57
CA GLN A 731 20.11 14.92 -36.78
C GLN A 731 20.83 15.74 -37.85
N ALA A 732 21.44 16.87 -37.47
CA ALA A 732 22.19 17.74 -38.37
C ALA A 732 23.44 17.06 -38.98
N ASN A 733 23.90 15.95 -38.38
CA ASN A 733 25.07 15.21 -38.80
C ASN A 733 24.74 13.75 -39.18
N ASP A 734 23.55 13.50 -39.73
CA ASP A 734 23.15 12.19 -40.25
C ASP A 734 23.23 11.05 -39.21
N ASN A 735 22.99 11.38 -37.94
CA ASN A 735 23.14 10.52 -36.78
C ASN A 735 24.56 9.93 -36.59
N ASP A 736 25.60 10.63 -37.06
CA ASP A 736 27.01 10.28 -36.89
C ASP A 736 27.63 11.01 -35.67
N PRO A 737 27.88 10.31 -34.54
CA PRO A 737 28.45 10.93 -33.34
C PRO A 737 29.87 11.47 -33.52
N SER A 738 30.62 10.99 -34.53
CA SER A 738 31.99 11.46 -34.78
C SER A 738 32.03 12.88 -35.34
N ARG A 739 30.94 13.35 -35.94
CA ARG A 739 30.78 14.70 -36.52
C ARG A 739 30.15 15.70 -35.56
N VAL A 740 29.55 15.24 -34.46
CA VAL A 740 28.95 16.08 -33.42
C VAL A 740 30.04 16.67 -32.53
N ILE A 741 29.97 17.96 -32.22
CA ILE A 741 30.88 18.61 -31.26
C ILE A 741 30.31 18.47 -29.85
N VAL A 742 31.07 17.88 -28.92
CA VAL A 742 30.68 17.75 -27.50
C VAL A 742 31.07 19.01 -26.73
N PRO A 743 30.11 19.85 -26.27
CA PRO A 743 30.41 21.05 -25.49
C PRO A 743 31.11 20.68 -24.18
N GLY A 744 32.16 21.42 -23.83
CA GLY A 744 32.95 21.15 -22.64
C GLY A 744 33.99 20.03 -22.80
N LEU A 745 34.04 19.30 -23.92
CA LEU A 745 35.02 18.22 -24.13
C LEU A 745 35.94 18.46 -25.35
N ASP A 746 35.38 18.58 -26.56
CA ASP A 746 36.19 18.51 -27.79
C ASP A 746 37.10 19.74 -27.97
N ALA A 747 36.67 20.91 -27.50
CA ALA A 747 37.42 22.16 -27.51
C ALA A 747 38.05 22.50 -26.14
N THR A 748 38.02 21.57 -25.18
CA THR A 748 38.50 21.77 -23.81
C THR A 748 39.70 20.86 -23.55
N THR A 749 40.76 21.43 -22.98
CA THR A 749 41.88 20.66 -22.46
C THR A 749 41.74 20.55 -20.94
N TYR A 750 41.79 19.34 -20.41
CA TYR A 750 41.74 19.07 -18.97
C TYR A 750 43.16 18.81 -18.44
N PRO A 751 43.88 19.86 -17.97
CA PRO A 751 45.25 19.67 -17.50
C PRO A 751 45.28 18.90 -16.17
N PRO A 752 46.39 18.21 -15.86
CA PRO A 752 46.63 17.76 -14.50
C PRO A 752 46.66 18.96 -13.56
N LEU A 753 45.88 18.89 -12.48
CA LEU A 753 45.87 19.92 -11.45
C LEU A 753 47.17 19.82 -10.62
N PRO A 754 47.91 20.93 -10.42
CA PRO A 754 49.26 20.94 -9.85
C PRO A 754 49.30 20.56 -8.37
#